data_AF-A0A7S2QMG0-F1
#
_entry.id   AF-A0A7S2QMG0-F1
#
_cell.length_a   1.000
_cell.length_b   1.000
_cell.length_c   1.000
_cell.angle_alpha   90.00
_cell.angle_beta   90.00
_cell.angle_gamma   90.00
#
_symmetry.space_group_name_H-M   'P 1'
#
loop_
_entity.id
_entity.type
_entity.pdbx_description
1 polymer ?
#
loop_
_entity_poly.entity_id
_entity_poly.type
_entity_poly.pdbx_seq_one_letter_code
_entity_poly.pdbx_strand_id
1 'polypeptide(L)'
;MPISIEKNIPWVDDIADAPLSARSRKSSEGKGNRSDYYKANANSFGYTLSSGFADDLAALDVIPATRESPGSRLHGLHAEKLKKFERLRVDAAVQLEEHNDLISKKVKANGGSSRPDLHHDLHSQAALRKQRMDDRAAAAREQEAKELKDGVIGSGSKPMADIMAHVEKLNTSRTTKLQEWEKACEEQAKREKEEFEQHKAEALQKTAKAREGAKAKFCDGHPAKAELPPKAQEKHGFGSRQWKGPKWERSDEDAAWRIEAVDHCLHVVLNALRTRCSCSPKEPDFQAVSRMFEPVSEALSLYRGAMEESKKKGEGHQVLRQMESGRLYAGGILKEDSEGARHCVYPDALRQVTGNFKELLAMAQTAHDTILSLMGPRTTPNDVASLQRRWPVDSKLSDPRATTWASFAYNPGPKLAPAAEAKAWVRYGPSQGIARYMHLTDLARCCLVFPDAAALREGLCQLIDTFEVVSIRNFYHLACQNLLGERYVEVLITVEMPQAFLCEVRLEEAAFFEARQRAEPHLGDVIQGFSEAFHEPGLHRDAIAHLVHRVLRRPRDAPLVAKFRNHLRHTHGSIASAWRKYFGKTAQVVFGNFRHAVSDHGLRMSATELWMALDASMAGCISLFEFAPDSVANLLRFITRLRETVPNKGILVNPSDLMSWLVFNASIRIKTTDQLEQSEFRKVLRPLRISPTVADSIFADLHSKGTGKHPADVLLPKDFAWLMTVPRLLCASCATFTLDAIDWENIVHAEQLLVKPADRKFERHPMAGELPLIPWRSPIGFVESPSQRAHAVSSTTATGLGDTMDTETVDTEAEDCLSSCDTSPVAVGALTAVAEEPAEAVEASDQKAEATQEPAADVTEAAESKAAA
;
A
#
# COMPACT_ATOMS: atom_id res chain seq x y z
N MET A 1 -5.78 37.74 45.64
CA MET A 1 -7.25 37.89 45.79
C MET A 1 -7.92 37.65 44.45
N PRO A 2 -8.92 36.75 44.39
CA PRO A 2 -9.72 36.47 43.20
C PRO A 2 -11.02 37.28 43.24
N ILE A 3 -11.44 37.84 42.10
CA ILE A 3 -12.81 38.31 41.91
C ILE A 3 -13.38 37.63 40.66
N SER A 4 -14.48 36.95 40.94
CA SER A 4 -15.44 36.28 40.08
C SER A 4 -15.99 37.15 38.97
N ILE A 5 -16.39 36.53 37.85
CA ILE A 5 -17.61 36.94 37.12
C ILE A 5 -18.41 35.67 36.75
N GLU A 6 -19.45 35.47 37.58
CA GLU A 6 -20.84 35.10 37.28
C GLU A 6 -21.20 34.04 36.23
N LYS A 7 -21.90 33.02 36.74
CA LYS A 7 -22.89 32.21 36.03
C LYS A 7 -24.20 32.99 35.91
N ASN A 8 -24.89 32.84 34.78
CA ASN A 8 -26.33 33.06 34.67
C ASN A 8 -27.00 31.78 34.14
N ILE A 9 -27.74 31.10 35.01
CA ILE A 9 -28.71 30.04 34.68
C ILE A 9 -30.04 30.51 35.27
N PRO A 10 -31.14 30.55 34.50
CA PRO A 10 -32.45 30.84 35.06
C PRO A 10 -33.11 29.56 35.64
N TRP A 11 -33.60 29.72 36.86
CA TRP A 11 -34.65 28.93 37.50
C TRP A 11 -36.00 29.10 36.78
N VAL A 12 -36.89 28.10 36.90
CA VAL A 12 -38.24 28.22 37.50
C VAL A 12 -38.71 26.82 37.94
N ASP A 13 -39.03 26.70 39.23
CA ASP A 13 -39.73 25.61 39.91
C ASP A 13 -41.25 25.61 39.61
N ASP A 14 -41.93 24.46 39.74
CA ASP A 14 -42.96 24.27 40.78
C ASP A 14 -43.77 22.96 40.65
N ILE A 15 -44.33 22.57 41.81
CA ILE A 15 -45.50 21.70 42.10
C ILE A 15 -45.24 20.25 42.60
N ALA A 16 -45.00 20.16 43.93
CA ALA A 16 -45.83 19.55 45.00
C ALA A 16 -46.45 18.13 44.91
N ASP A 17 -46.14 17.35 45.97
CA ASP A 17 -46.96 16.50 46.86
C ASP A 17 -47.63 15.14 46.46
N ALA A 18 -47.06 14.07 47.07
CA ALA A 18 -47.68 12.93 47.80
C ALA A 18 -48.42 11.78 47.04
N PRO A 19 -48.64 10.57 47.65
CA PRO A 19 -47.86 9.81 48.64
C PRO A 19 -47.70 8.28 48.34
N LEU A 20 -46.95 7.63 49.22
CA LEU A 20 -46.75 6.19 49.47
C LEU A 20 -47.97 5.26 49.23
N SER A 21 -47.74 4.09 48.62
CA SER A 21 -48.44 2.87 49.04
C SER A 21 -47.59 1.60 48.87
N ALA A 22 -47.53 0.83 49.94
CA ALA A 22 -46.94 -0.49 50.04
C ALA A 22 -47.92 -1.57 49.52
N ARG A 23 -47.38 -2.66 48.94
CA ARG A 23 -48.01 -4.00 48.92
C ARG A 23 -46.92 -5.04 48.59
N SER A 24 -46.36 -5.70 49.61
CA SER A 24 -46.83 -6.99 50.15
C SER A 24 -46.57 -8.17 49.20
N ARG A 25 -45.38 -8.80 49.38
CA ARG A 25 -45.07 -10.16 48.94
C ARG A 25 -45.94 -11.15 49.72
N LYS A 26 -46.62 -12.06 49.02
CA LYS A 26 -47.11 -13.32 49.60
C LYS A 26 -46.36 -14.48 48.96
N SER A 27 -45.80 -15.28 49.85
CA SER A 27 -45.27 -16.62 49.68
C SER A 27 -46.36 -17.59 49.21
N SER A 28 -45.96 -18.59 48.44
CA SER A 28 -46.55 -19.93 48.56
C SER A 28 -45.45 -20.96 48.35
N GLU A 29 -45.28 -21.76 49.39
CA GLU A 29 -44.43 -22.95 49.47
C GLU A 29 -45.01 -24.06 48.59
N GLY A 30 -44.12 -24.85 47.98
CA GLY A 30 -44.45 -26.11 47.33
C GLY A 30 -43.29 -27.08 47.48
N LYS A 31 -43.41 -27.99 48.45
CA LYS A 31 -42.46 -29.06 48.82
C LYS A 31 -42.40 -30.18 47.77
N GLY A 32 -41.26 -30.87 47.72
CA GLY A 32 -41.10 -32.23 47.16
C GLY A 32 -39.71 -32.43 46.55
N ASN A 33 -38.69 -32.91 47.28
CA ASN A 33 -38.38 -34.28 47.72
C ASN A 33 -37.16 -34.86 46.96
N ARG A 34 -36.11 -35.18 47.74
CA ARG A 34 -35.15 -36.30 47.65
C ARG A 34 -34.52 -36.68 46.29
N SER A 35 -33.19 -36.74 46.24
CA SER A 35 -32.42 -37.95 46.62
C SER A 35 -30.92 -37.78 46.37
N ASP A 36 -30.16 -38.41 47.25
CA ASP A 36 -28.71 -38.46 47.43
C ASP A 36 -27.89 -38.98 46.24
N TYR A 37 -26.60 -38.62 46.16
CA TYR A 37 -25.49 -39.59 45.97
C TYR A 37 -24.10 -39.00 46.34
N TYR A 38 -23.60 -39.51 47.47
CA TYR A 38 -22.24 -39.73 48.02
C TYR A 38 -21.01 -38.82 47.82
N LYS A 39 -20.40 -38.55 48.99
CA LYS A 39 -19.01 -38.19 49.29
C LYS A 39 -18.06 -39.41 49.31
N ALA A 40 -16.76 -39.08 49.21
CA ALA A 40 -15.57 -39.71 49.81
C ALA A 40 -14.99 -41.00 49.18
N ASN A 41 -13.67 -41.03 48.93
CA ASN A 41 -12.71 -41.61 49.88
C ASN A 41 -11.23 -41.37 49.54
N ALA A 42 -10.38 -41.48 50.56
CA ALA A 42 -8.93 -41.33 50.58
C ALA A 42 -8.20 -42.68 50.75
N ASN A 43 -6.88 -42.64 50.51
CA ASN A 43 -5.78 -43.44 51.10
C ASN A 43 -5.34 -44.84 50.59
N SER A 44 -4.04 -44.87 50.22
CA SER A 44 -2.95 -45.75 50.72
C SER A 44 -2.48 -47.00 49.95
N PHE A 45 -1.24 -47.40 50.29
CA PHE A 45 -0.33 -48.48 49.82
C PHE A 45 0.57 -48.09 48.61
N GLY A 46 1.91 -47.98 48.67
CA GLY A 46 2.94 -48.38 49.63
C GLY A 46 3.59 -49.71 49.25
N TYR A 47 4.80 -49.71 48.65
CA TYR A 47 5.79 -50.82 48.70
C TYR A 47 7.20 -50.38 48.23
N THR A 48 8.14 -50.46 49.19
CA THR A 48 9.54 -50.96 49.17
C THR A 48 10.54 -50.66 48.05
N LEU A 49 11.69 -50.13 48.50
CA LEU A 49 13.02 -50.09 47.87
C LEU A 49 13.66 -51.49 47.76
N SER A 50 14.40 -51.72 46.67
CA SER A 50 15.41 -52.77 46.55
C SER A 50 16.66 -52.21 45.84
N SER A 51 17.79 -52.45 46.48
CA SER A 51 19.18 -52.13 46.14
C SER A 51 19.76 -52.92 44.96
N GLY A 52 20.82 -52.40 44.33
CA GLY A 52 21.88 -53.24 43.73
C GLY A 52 22.72 -52.62 42.60
N PHE A 53 24.05 -52.60 42.82
CA PHE A 53 25.20 -52.55 41.88
C PHE A 53 25.41 -51.25 41.07
N ALA A 54 26.50 -50.47 41.19
CA ALA A 54 27.95 -50.70 41.32
C ALA A 54 28.65 -51.23 40.03
N ASP A 55 29.70 -50.48 39.67
CA ASP A 55 30.83 -50.77 38.77
C ASP A 55 30.62 -50.66 37.25
N ASP A 56 31.23 -49.63 36.62
CA ASP A 56 32.48 -49.87 35.88
C ASP A 56 33.22 -48.57 35.46
N LEU A 57 34.53 -48.63 35.70
CA LEU A 57 35.57 -47.63 35.51
C LEU A 57 36.24 -47.80 34.13
N ALA A 58 36.62 -46.66 33.54
CA ALA A 58 37.90 -46.38 32.86
C ALA A 58 38.52 -47.35 31.82
N ALA A 59 38.75 -46.80 30.62
CA ALA A 59 39.95 -47.00 29.78
C ALA A 59 40.05 -45.78 28.82
N LEU A 60 40.94 -44.79 29.04
CA LEU A 60 42.36 -44.66 28.69
C LEU A 60 42.75 -44.83 27.20
N ASP A 61 43.22 -43.69 26.65
CA ASP A 61 44.48 -43.49 25.89
C ASP A 61 44.55 -43.27 24.35
N VAL A 62 45.04 -42.05 24.02
CA VAL A 62 46.11 -41.65 23.06
C VAL A 62 45.82 -41.52 21.53
N ILE A 63 45.58 -40.26 21.11
CA ILE A 63 46.21 -39.39 20.04
C ILE A 63 46.59 -40.07 18.68
N PRO A 64 46.18 -39.52 17.49
CA PRO A 64 46.74 -38.26 17.01
C PRO A 64 45.84 -37.25 16.27
N ALA A 65 46.30 -36.02 16.35
CA ALA A 65 45.80 -34.83 15.71
C ALA A 65 46.06 -34.82 14.21
N THR A 66 44.99 -34.82 13.42
CA THR A 66 44.91 -34.07 12.15
C THR A 66 43.54 -33.40 12.11
N ARG A 67 43.45 -32.21 12.72
CA ARG A 67 42.26 -31.37 12.66
C ARG A 67 42.28 -30.62 11.33
N GLU A 68 41.64 -31.17 10.31
CA GLU A 68 41.21 -30.38 9.17
C GLU A 68 40.22 -29.30 9.64
N SER A 69 40.35 -28.10 9.08
CA SER A 69 39.52 -26.96 9.48
C SER A 69 38.04 -27.20 9.11
N PRO A 70 37.08 -26.60 9.84
CA PRO A 70 35.65 -26.66 9.51
C PRO A 70 35.29 -26.22 8.08
N GLY A 71 36.17 -25.51 7.38
CA GLY A 71 36.00 -25.12 5.97
C GLY A 71 36.08 -26.30 4.99
N SER A 72 36.87 -27.35 5.29
CA SER A 72 37.07 -28.49 4.38
C SER A 72 35.84 -29.39 4.29
N ARG A 73 35.08 -29.54 5.39
CA ARG A 73 33.81 -30.29 5.41
C ARG A 73 32.68 -29.59 4.64
N LEU A 74 32.70 -28.26 4.57
CA LEU A 74 31.72 -27.47 3.82
C LEU A 74 31.96 -27.54 2.31
N HIS A 75 33.22 -27.57 1.86
CA HIS A 75 33.55 -27.78 0.44
C HIS A 75 33.22 -29.20 -0.03
N GLY A 76 33.40 -30.23 0.81
CA GLY A 76 32.98 -31.60 0.50
C GLY A 76 31.47 -31.76 0.31
N LEU A 77 30.68 -31.18 1.23
CA LEU A 77 29.21 -31.17 1.14
C LEU A 77 28.68 -30.34 -0.03
N HIS A 78 29.36 -29.24 -0.39
CA HIS A 78 29.02 -28.45 -1.58
C HIS A 78 29.37 -29.19 -2.88
N ALA A 79 30.48 -29.90 -2.94
CA ALA A 79 30.88 -30.70 -4.09
C ALA A 79 29.96 -31.93 -4.28
N GLU A 80 29.52 -32.57 -3.20
CA GLU A 80 28.51 -33.64 -3.27
C GLU A 80 27.14 -33.13 -3.69
N LYS A 81 26.72 -31.96 -3.19
CA LYS A 81 25.48 -31.29 -3.65
C LYS A 81 25.54 -30.92 -5.13
N LEU A 82 26.67 -30.41 -5.62
CA LEU A 82 26.91 -30.14 -7.04
C LEU A 82 26.87 -31.43 -7.87
N LYS A 83 27.54 -32.52 -7.44
CA LYS A 83 27.49 -33.82 -8.14
C LYS A 83 26.10 -34.46 -8.14
N LYS A 84 25.29 -34.22 -7.10
CA LYS A 84 23.90 -34.65 -7.04
C LYS A 84 23.02 -33.81 -7.96
N PHE A 85 23.27 -32.51 -8.04
CA PHE A 85 22.60 -31.58 -8.95
C PHE A 85 22.93 -31.88 -10.41
N GLU A 86 24.18 -32.22 -10.73
CA GLU A 86 24.64 -32.63 -12.06
C GLU A 86 23.97 -33.93 -12.51
N ARG A 87 23.82 -34.92 -11.60
CA ARG A 87 23.07 -36.16 -11.90
C ARG A 87 21.60 -35.90 -12.18
N LEU A 88 20.94 -35.08 -11.36
CA LEU A 88 19.55 -34.68 -11.59
C LEU A 88 19.38 -33.87 -12.89
N ARG A 89 20.39 -33.10 -13.29
CA ARG A 89 20.43 -32.37 -14.57
C ARG A 89 20.51 -33.30 -15.77
N VAL A 90 21.36 -34.33 -15.69
CA VAL A 90 21.49 -35.35 -16.74
C VAL A 90 20.20 -36.18 -16.85
N ASP A 91 19.62 -36.59 -15.72
CA ASP A 91 18.37 -37.35 -15.70
C ASP A 91 17.19 -36.53 -16.28
N ALA A 92 17.12 -35.23 -15.97
CA ALA A 92 16.12 -34.32 -16.53
C ALA A 92 16.32 -34.08 -18.04
N ALA A 93 17.56 -34.03 -18.53
CA ALA A 93 17.86 -33.90 -19.95
C ALA A 93 17.45 -35.16 -20.73
N VAL A 94 17.71 -36.35 -20.18
CA VAL A 94 17.27 -37.63 -20.76
C VAL A 94 15.74 -37.72 -20.80
N GLN A 95 15.05 -37.35 -19.71
CA GLN A 95 13.58 -37.31 -19.69
C GLN A 95 12.99 -36.31 -20.68
N LEU A 96 13.66 -35.17 -20.90
CA LEU A 96 13.24 -34.17 -21.88
C LEU A 96 13.44 -34.67 -23.32
N GLU A 97 14.52 -35.40 -23.59
CA GLU A 97 14.77 -36.02 -24.89
C GLU A 97 13.72 -37.10 -25.18
N GLU A 98 13.43 -37.98 -24.22
CA GLU A 98 12.34 -38.97 -24.31
C GLU A 98 10.96 -38.33 -24.53
N HIS A 99 10.68 -37.22 -23.84
CA HIS A 99 9.42 -36.49 -23.98
C HIS A 99 9.29 -35.81 -25.35
N ASN A 100 10.36 -35.20 -25.85
CA ASN A 100 10.40 -34.58 -27.18
C ASN A 100 10.29 -35.60 -28.31
N ASP A 101 10.84 -36.80 -28.10
CA ASP A 101 10.72 -37.91 -29.02
C ASP A 101 9.28 -38.46 -29.05
N LEU A 102 8.62 -38.49 -27.88
CA LEU A 102 7.20 -38.83 -27.75
C LEU A 102 6.30 -37.78 -28.42
N ILE A 103 6.59 -36.49 -28.24
CA ILE A 103 5.88 -35.38 -28.89
C ILE A 103 6.08 -35.43 -30.41
N SER A 104 7.30 -35.66 -30.89
CA SER A 104 7.60 -35.77 -32.33
C SER A 104 6.86 -36.94 -32.98
N LYS A 105 6.71 -38.06 -32.25
CA LYS A 105 5.89 -39.21 -32.66
C LYS A 105 4.39 -38.88 -32.65
N LYS A 106 3.91 -38.05 -31.71
CA LYS A 106 2.50 -37.63 -31.58
C LYS A 106 2.09 -36.56 -32.61
N VAL A 107 3.00 -35.65 -32.96
CA VAL A 107 2.79 -34.55 -33.93
C VAL A 107 2.71 -35.08 -35.37
N LYS A 108 3.37 -36.20 -35.68
CA LYS A 108 3.19 -36.88 -36.97
C LYS A 108 1.86 -37.65 -37.06
N ALA A 109 1.17 -37.90 -35.95
CA ALA A 109 -0.03 -38.74 -35.93
C ALA A 109 -1.35 -37.96 -35.98
N ASN A 110 -1.41 -36.68 -35.56
CA ASN A 110 -2.68 -35.95 -35.49
C ASN A 110 -2.54 -34.48 -35.93
N GLY A 111 -2.97 -34.19 -37.15
CA GLY A 111 -3.30 -32.83 -37.59
C GLY A 111 -4.61 -32.39 -36.97
N GLY A 112 -4.55 -31.62 -35.89
CA GLY A 112 -5.74 -31.10 -35.21
C GLY A 112 -5.38 -30.17 -34.07
N SER A 113 -5.72 -28.90 -34.24
CA SER A 113 -5.51 -27.77 -33.34
C SER A 113 -6.02 -28.02 -31.91
N SER A 114 -5.10 -28.12 -30.96
CA SER A 114 -5.25 -27.61 -29.59
C SER A 114 -3.86 -27.46 -28.95
N ARG A 115 -3.44 -26.22 -28.64
CA ARG A 115 -2.20 -25.93 -27.91
C ARG A 115 -2.39 -26.27 -26.42
N PRO A 116 -1.55 -27.11 -25.80
CA PRO A 116 -1.40 -27.15 -24.35
C PRO A 116 -0.18 -26.34 -23.88
N ASP A 117 -0.36 -25.67 -22.75
CA ASP A 117 0.62 -25.23 -21.76
C ASP A 117 1.96 -24.63 -22.22
N LEU A 118 1.91 -23.32 -22.48
CA LEU A 118 3.05 -22.41 -22.71
C LEU A 118 3.86 -22.10 -21.43
N HIS A 119 3.37 -22.48 -20.23
CA HIS A 119 3.98 -22.10 -18.96
C HIS A 119 5.28 -22.85 -18.62
N HIS A 120 5.47 -24.07 -19.15
CA HIS A 120 6.69 -24.86 -18.89
C HIS A 120 7.88 -24.46 -19.79
N ASP A 121 7.60 -23.81 -20.93
CA ASP A 121 8.58 -23.40 -21.96
C ASP A 121 9.27 -22.06 -21.65
N LEU A 122 8.71 -21.26 -20.73
CA LEU A 122 9.27 -19.93 -20.40
C LEU A 122 10.44 -20.01 -19.41
N HIS A 123 10.44 -20.99 -18.48
CA HIS A 123 11.55 -21.20 -17.56
C HIS A 123 12.79 -21.78 -18.26
N SER A 124 12.61 -22.69 -19.22
CA SER A 124 13.71 -23.22 -20.05
C SER A 124 14.30 -22.14 -20.95
N GLN A 125 13.46 -21.27 -21.54
CA GLN A 125 13.93 -20.14 -22.34
C GLN A 125 14.63 -19.06 -21.50
N ALA A 126 14.16 -18.78 -20.28
CA ALA A 126 14.84 -17.85 -19.36
C ALA A 126 16.19 -18.41 -18.88
N ALA A 127 16.24 -19.69 -18.53
CA ALA A 127 17.49 -20.38 -18.19
C ALA A 127 18.49 -20.37 -19.36
N LEU A 128 18.02 -20.62 -20.59
CA LEU A 128 18.85 -20.59 -21.80
C LEU A 128 19.38 -19.17 -22.11
N ARG A 129 18.59 -18.12 -21.85
CA ARG A 129 19.03 -16.72 -22.05
C ARG A 129 20.04 -16.29 -20.99
N LYS A 130 19.80 -16.64 -19.71
CA LYS A 130 20.77 -16.43 -18.63
C LYS A 130 22.09 -17.13 -18.94
N GLN A 131 22.01 -18.39 -19.37
CA GLN A 131 23.18 -19.15 -19.83
C GLN A 131 23.89 -18.44 -20.99
N ARG A 132 23.19 -17.91 -22.00
CA ARG A 132 23.83 -17.16 -23.09
C ARG A 132 24.49 -15.87 -22.61
N MET A 133 23.97 -15.20 -21.59
CA MET A 133 24.61 -14.03 -21.00
C MET A 133 25.85 -14.43 -20.20
N ASP A 134 25.76 -15.49 -19.40
CA ASP A 134 26.87 -16.03 -18.63
C ASP A 134 27.99 -16.54 -19.56
N ASP A 135 27.65 -17.21 -20.66
CA ASP A 135 28.59 -17.68 -21.69
C ASP A 135 29.26 -16.51 -22.42
N ARG A 136 28.52 -15.43 -22.72
CA ARG A 136 29.10 -14.20 -23.31
C ARG A 136 30.03 -13.49 -22.34
N ALA A 137 29.66 -13.41 -21.06
CA ALA A 137 30.49 -12.82 -20.02
C ALA A 137 31.75 -13.68 -19.77
N ALA A 138 31.62 -15.00 -19.79
CA ALA A 138 32.74 -15.93 -19.67
C ALA A 138 33.68 -15.83 -20.88
N ALA A 139 33.15 -15.78 -22.10
CA ALA A 139 33.94 -15.59 -23.32
C ALA A 139 34.66 -14.24 -23.34
N ALA A 140 34.01 -13.16 -22.88
CA ALA A 140 34.64 -11.85 -22.75
C ALA A 140 35.79 -11.87 -21.73
N ARG A 141 35.60 -12.52 -20.56
CA ARG A 141 36.67 -12.69 -19.55
C ARG A 141 37.80 -13.60 -20.05
N GLU A 142 37.50 -14.65 -20.80
CA GLU A 142 38.51 -15.54 -21.37
C GLU A 142 39.33 -14.80 -22.44
N GLN A 143 38.68 -13.96 -23.25
CA GLN A 143 39.35 -13.13 -24.23
C GLN A 143 40.21 -12.05 -23.56
N GLU A 144 39.71 -11.38 -22.52
CA GLU A 144 40.50 -10.45 -21.71
C GLU A 144 41.69 -11.15 -21.04
N ALA A 145 41.51 -12.37 -20.52
CA ALA A 145 42.59 -13.17 -19.94
C ALA A 145 43.62 -13.66 -20.98
N LYS A 146 43.18 -13.95 -22.21
CA LYS A 146 44.08 -14.27 -23.35
C LYS A 146 44.87 -13.03 -23.76
N GLU A 147 44.22 -11.88 -23.91
CA GLU A 147 44.89 -10.61 -24.18
C GLU A 147 45.89 -10.23 -23.07
N LEU A 148 45.55 -10.50 -21.80
CA LEU A 148 46.46 -10.31 -20.67
C LEU A 148 47.64 -11.28 -20.70
N LYS A 149 47.41 -12.56 -21.01
CA LYS A 149 48.49 -13.56 -21.12
C LYS A 149 49.42 -13.27 -22.29
N ASP A 150 48.87 -12.93 -23.45
CA ASP A 150 49.64 -12.62 -24.65
C ASP A 150 50.37 -11.27 -24.51
N GLY A 151 49.87 -10.36 -23.66
CA GLY A 151 50.55 -9.12 -23.29
C GLY A 151 51.64 -9.26 -22.21
N VAL A 152 51.57 -10.29 -21.36
CA VAL A 152 52.43 -10.43 -20.16
C VAL A 152 53.55 -11.47 -20.31
N ILE A 153 53.55 -12.33 -21.33
CA ILE A 153 54.63 -13.32 -21.51
C ILE A 153 55.77 -12.74 -22.36
N GLY A 154 56.60 -11.95 -21.68
CA GLY A 154 57.94 -11.57 -22.10
C GLY A 154 58.71 -11.15 -20.85
N SER A 155 59.32 -12.11 -20.17
CA SER A 155 60.03 -11.97 -18.89
C SER A 155 61.33 -11.16 -18.99
N GLY A 156 61.21 -9.89 -19.34
CA GLY A 156 62.23 -8.87 -19.15
C GLY A 156 61.53 -7.64 -18.64
N SER A 157 62.04 -7.03 -17.56
CA SER A 157 61.48 -5.84 -16.92
C SER A 157 61.24 -4.73 -17.96
N LYS A 158 60.03 -4.67 -18.52
CA LYS A 158 59.64 -3.52 -19.33
C LYS A 158 59.57 -2.32 -18.40
N PRO A 159 60.20 -1.19 -18.75
CA PRO A 159 60.06 0.05 -17.98
C PRO A 159 58.58 0.36 -17.76
N MET A 160 58.22 0.86 -16.58
CA MET A 160 56.84 1.24 -16.23
C MET A 160 56.19 2.15 -17.28
N ALA A 161 57.00 2.94 -18.00
CA ALA A 161 56.58 3.77 -19.13
C ALA A 161 55.89 2.96 -20.25
N ASP A 162 56.39 1.76 -20.59
CA ASP A 162 55.81 0.92 -21.64
C ASP A 162 54.47 0.31 -21.21
N ILE A 163 54.32 0.00 -19.92
CA ILE A 163 53.06 -0.49 -19.34
C ILE A 163 52.02 0.64 -19.37
N MET A 164 52.40 1.85 -18.95
CA MET A 164 51.50 3.01 -18.99
C MET A 164 51.08 3.36 -20.42
N ALA A 165 52.02 3.34 -21.38
CA ALA A 165 51.71 3.53 -22.79
C ALA A 165 50.74 2.47 -23.35
N HIS A 166 50.87 1.22 -22.89
CA HIS A 166 49.94 0.15 -23.28
C HIS A 166 48.55 0.33 -22.67
N VAL A 167 48.46 0.73 -21.39
CA VAL A 167 47.18 1.04 -20.73
C VAL A 167 46.50 2.24 -21.40
N GLU A 168 47.25 3.27 -21.76
CA GLU A 168 46.72 4.44 -22.47
C GLU A 168 46.22 4.07 -23.88
N LYS A 169 46.91 3.15 -24.56
CA LYS A 169 46.46 2.56 -25.84
C LYS A 169 45.18 1.74 -25.71
N LEU A 170 45.02 0.96 -24.63
CA LEU A 170 43.80 0.21 -24.35
C LEU A 170 42.63 1.15 -24.00
N ASN A 171 42.89 2.20 -23.20
CA ASN A 171 41.88 3.20 -22.86
C ASN A 171 41.41 3.99 -24.09
N THR A 172 42.33 4.41 -24.96
CA THR A 172 41.98 5.06 -26.23
C THR A 172 41.21 4.11 -27.16
N SER A 173 41.60 2.84 -27.28
CA SER A 173 40.82 1.88 -28.06
C SER A 173 39.41 1.66 -27.50
N ARG A 174 39.26 1.64 -26.17
CA ARG A 174 37.95 1.51 -25.50
C ARG A 174 37.08 2.73 -25.74
N THR A 175 37.62 3.95 -25.64
CA THR A 175 36.87 5.17 -25.91
C THR A 175 36.46 5.28 -27.37
N THR A 176 37.32 4.90 -28.33
CA THR A 176 36.94 4.85 -29.75
C THR A 176 35.82 3.85 -30.02
N LYS A 177 35.88 2.63 -29.47
CA LYS A 177 34.80 1.64 -29.60
C LYS A 177 33.48 2.12 -28.97
N LEU A 178 33.56 2.87 -27.86
CA LEU A 178 32.38 3.47 -27.23
C LEU A 178 31.72 4.51 -28.14
N GLN A 179 32.53 5.41 -28.72
CA GLN A 179 32.06 6.42 -29.66
C GLN A 179 31.46 5.82 -30.94
N GLU A 180 32.07 4.75 -31.47
CA GLU A 180 31.53 4.01 -32.62
C GLU A 180 30.18 3.36 -32.29
N TRP A 181 30.04 2.80 -31.08
CA TRP A 181 28.80 2.21 -30.61
C TRP A 181 27.70 3.26 -30.37
N GLU A 182 28.02 4.40 -29.77
CA GLU A 182 27.10 5.54 -29.60
C GLU A 182 26.59 6.03 -30.96
N LYS A 183 27.50 6.22 -31.93
CA LYS A 183 27.14 6.60 -33.29
C LYS A 183 26.25 5.57 -33.98
N ALA A 184 26.51 4.27 -33.80
CA ALA A 184 25.67 3.21 -34.34
C ALA A 184 24.25 3.22 -33.72
N CYS A 185 24.13 3.51 -32.43
CA CYS A 185 22.84 3.66 -31.75
C CYS A 185 22.07 4.90 -32.25
N GLU A 186 22.75 6.04 -32.44
CA GLU A 186 22.14 7.24 -33.02
C GLU A 186 21.64 7.01 -34.45
N GLU A 187 22.43 6.32 -35.29
CA GLU A 187 22.02 5.94 -36.65
C GLU A 187 20.80 5.00 -36.64
N GLN A 188 20.75 4.04 -35.70
CA GLN A 188 19.60 3.14 -35.55
C GLN A 188 18.35 3.91 -35.11
N ALA A 189 18.45 4.79 -34.11
CA ALA A 189 17.33 5.61 -33.66
C ALA A 189 16.81 6.54 -34.77
N LYS A 190 17.70 7.05 -35.62
CA LYS A 190 17.32 7.85 -36.79
C LYS A 190 16.54 7.01 -37.81
N ARG A 191 16.96 5.78 -38.09
CA ARG A 191 16.23 4.87 -39.00
C ARG A 191 14.85 4.52 -38.46
N GLU A 192 14.73 4.18 -37.18
CA GLU A 192 13.43 3.87 -36.56
C GLU A 192 12.47 5.08 -36.60
N LYS A 193 12.99 6.29 -36.42
CA LYS A 193 12.21 7.54 -36.56
C LYS A 193 11.74 7.78 -38.00
N GLU A 194 12.59 7.53 -38.99
CA GLU A 194 12.26 7.63 -40.42
C GLU A 194 11.20 6.59 -40.81
N GLU A 195 11.33 5.34 -40.37
CA GLU A 195 10.34 4.27 -40.56
C GLU A 195 8.98 4.62 -39.93
N PHE A 196 9.00 5.23 -38.73
CA PHE A 196 7.78 5.68 -38.05
C PHE A 196 7.07 6.78 -38.83
N GLU A 197 7.78 7.82 -39.28
CA GLU A 197 7.17 8.89 -40.08
C GLU A 197 6.68 8.38 -41.45
N GLN A 198 7.37 7.41 -42.05
CA GLN A 198 6.90 6.73 -43.26
C GLN A 198 5.58 5.97 -42.99
N HIS A 199 5.50 5.18 -41.93
CA HIS A 199 4.27 4.48 -41.55
C HIS A 199 3.11 5.43 -41.25
N LYS A 200 3.38 6.57 -40.62
CA LYS A 200 2.40 7.62 -40.34
C LYS A 200 1.90 8.29 -41.62
N ALA A 201 2.79 8.58 -42.57
CA ALA A 201 2.42 9.12 -43.88
C ALA A 201 1.56 8.12 -44.68
N GLU A 202 1.91 6.83 -44.67
CA GLU A 202 1.10 5.78 -45.30
C GLU A 202 -0.29 5.64 -44.67
N ALA A 203 -0.38 5.74 -43.34
CA ALA A 203 -1.66 5.70 -42.63
C ALA A 203 -2.54 6.89 -43.02
N LEU A 204 -1.97 8.10 -43.07
CA LEU A 204 -2.68 9.30 -43.53
C LEU A 204 -3.15 9.16 -44.98
N GLN A 205 -2.31 8.62 -45.87
CA GLN A 205 -2.70 8.40 -47.26
C GLN A 205 -3.82 7.35 -47.40
N LYS A 206 -3.77 6.26 -46.62
CA LYS A 206 -4.85 5.25 -46.56
C LYS A 206 -6.17 5.85 -46.07
N THR A 207 -6.13 6.69 -45.04
CA THR A 207 -7.35 7.37 -44.54
C THR A 207 -7.90 8.39 -45.55
N ALA A 208 -7.05 9.13 -46.25
CA ALA A 208 -7.46 10.04 -47.31
C ALA A 208 -8.15 9.29 -48.47
N LYS A 209 -7.54 8.20 -48.95
CA LYS A 209 -8.13 7.32 -49.99
C LYS A 209 -9.46 6.71 -49.54
N ALA A 210 -9.57 6.28 -48.28
CA ALA A 210 -10.83 5.77 -47.74
C ALA A 210 -11.93 6.84 -47.71
N ARG A 211 -11.56 8.10 -47.42
CA ARG A 211 -12.49 9.24 -47.39
C ARG A 211 -12.96 9.64 -48.79
N GLU A 212 -12.09 9.57 -49.79
CA GLU A 212 -12.46 9.79 -51.20
C GLU A 212 -13.35 8.66 -51.73
N GLY A 213 -13.03 7.40 -51.42
CA GLY A 213 -13.87 6.26 -51.77
C GLY A 213 -15.26 6.30 -51.11
N ALA A 214 -15.35 6.82 -49.89
CA ALA A 214 -16.63 7.04 -49.21
C ALA A 214 -17.44 8.20 -49.82
N LYS A 215 -16.78 9.28 -50.28
CA LYS A 215 -17.45 10.38 -51.01
C LYS A 215 -17.96 9.94 -52.38
N ALA A 216 -17.19 9.14 -53.12
CA ALA A 216 -17.61 8.63 -54.43
C ALA A 216 -18.87 7.73 -54.32
N LYS A 217 -19.00 6.96 -53.23
CA LYS A 217 -20.20 6.13 -52.98
C LYS A 217 -21.41 6.90 -52.45
N PHE A 218 -21.28 8.20 -52.15
CA PHE A 218 -22.37 9.01 -51.60
C PHE A 218 -23.03 9.92 -52.66
N CYS A 219 -22.50 9.98 -53.89
CA CYS A 219 -22.99 10.90 -54.93
C CYS A 219 -23.82 10.26 -56.04
N ASP A 220 -23.91 8.92 -56.12
CA ASP A 220 -24.74 8.27 -57.14
C ASP A 220 -26.12 7.91 -56.58
N GLY A 221 -27.05 8.84 -56.82
CA GLY A 221 -28.49 8.62 -57.01
C GLY A 221 -29.22 7.64 -56.10
N HIS A 222 -29.91 8.17 -55.08
CA HIS A 222 -31.16 7.55 -54.64
C HIS A 222 -32.31 8.57 -54.64
N PRO A 223 -33.45 8.24 -55.30
CA PRO A 223 -34.60 9.12 -55.41
C PRO A 223 -35.37 9.21 -54.09
N ALA A 224 -36.18 10.26 -54.03
CA ALA A 224 -36.95 10.71 -52.89
C ALA A 224 -37.81 9.63 -52.21
N LYS A 225 -37.89 9.76 -50.88
CA LYS A 225 -39.02 9.47 -50.00
C LYS A 225 -39.70 8.10 -50.15
N ALA A 226 -39.31 7.18 -49.28
CA ALA A 226 -40.24 6.19 -48.74
C ALA A 226 -39.96 6.01 -47.24
N GLU A 227 -40.98 6.25 -46.42
CA GLU A 227 -40.98 6.00 -44.98
C GLU A 227 -40.74 4.50 -44.72
N LEU A 228 -39.73 4.19 -43.91
CA LEU A 228 -39.48 2.84 -43.38
C LEU A 228 -39.40 2.89 -41.85
N PRO A 229 -39.89 1.84 -41.16
CA PRO A 229 -40.25 1.87 -39.74
C PRO A 229 -39.02 1.73 -38.82
N PRO A 230 -39.12 2.18 -37.54
CA PRO A 230 -37.98 2.20 -36.63
C PRO A 230 -37.80 0.82 -36.00
N LYS A 231 -36.90 -0.02 -36.54
CA LYS A 231 -36.38 -1.18 -35.81
C LYS A 231 -34.89 -1.40 -36.02
N ALA A 232 -34.22 -1.48 -34.87
CA ALA A 232 -32.99 -2.23 -34.60
C ALA A 232 -31.67 -1.71 -35.17
N GLN A 233 -31.09 -0.69 -34.51
CA GLN A 233 -29.64 -0.54 -34.39
C GLN A 233 -29.26 -0.01 -33.00
N GLU A 234 -29.50 -0.80 -31.95
CA GLU A 234 -28.78 -0.66 -30.67
C GLU A 234 -27.66 -1.72 -30.64
N LYS A 235 -26.55 -1.41 -31.31
CA LYS A 235 -25.25 -1.95 -30.94
C LYS A 235 -24.53 -0.86 -30.16
N HIS A 236 -24.69 -0.86 -28.83
CA HIS A 236 -23.83 -0.13 -27.90
C HIS A 236 -22.42 -0.76 -27.89
N GLY A 237 -21.74 -0.70 -29.02
CA GLY A 237 -20.29 -0.79 -29.03
C GLY A 237 -19.74 0.56 -28.61
N PHE A 238 -18.63 0.55 -27.87
CA PHE A 238 -17.75 1.70 -27.61
C PHE A 238 -17.11 2.22 -28.92
N GLY A 239 -17.89 2.30 -30.00
CA GLY A 239 -17.45 2.76 -31.30
C GLY A 239 -17.27 4.25 -31.23
N SER A 240 -16.02 4.68 -30.97
CA SER A 240 -15.32 5.90 -31.44
C SER A 240 -16.11 7.18 -31.73
N ARG A 241 -17.32 7.35 -31.21
CA ARG A 241 -17.89 8.66 -30.94
C ARG A 241 -17.01 9.16 -29.82
N GLN A 242 -15.99 9.92 -30.21
CA GLN A 242 -15.23 10.78 -29.35
C GLN A 242 -16.25 11.42 -28.41
N TRP A 243 -16.30 10.92 -27.17
CA TRP A 243 -17.26 11.38 -26.18
C TRP A 243 -16.93 12.84 -25.98
N LYS A 244 -17.65 13.71 -26.69
CA LYS A 244 -17.78 15.11 -26.34
C LYS A 244 -18.61 15.05 -25.08
N GLY A 245 -17.96 14.78 -23.95
CA GLY A 245 -18.56 15.02 -22.64
C GLY A 245 -19.15 16.44 -22.66
N PRO A 246 -20.15 16.73 -21.82
CA PRO A 246 -20.72 18.07 -21.74
C PRO A 246 -19.57 19.08 -21.81
N LYS A 247 -19.63 19.98 -22.80
CA LYS A 247 -18.73 21.13 -22.86
C LYS A 247 -19.05 21.92 -21.60
N TRP A 248 -18.31 21.64 -20.53
CA TRP A 248 -18.23 22.52 -19.38
C TRP A 248 -17.49 23.76 -19.89
N GLU A 249 -18.19 24.61 -20.64
CA GLU A 249 -17.80 26.02 -20.74
C GLU A 249 -17.92 26.53 -19.31
N ARG A 250 -16.82 26.42 -18.56
CA ARG A 250 -16.71 26.96 -17.20
C ARG A 250 -17.10 28.42 -17.32
N SER A 251 -18.26 28.77 -16.77
CA SER A 251 -18.63 30.17 -16.64
C SER A 251 -17.56 30.86 -15.77
N ASP A 252 -17.37 32.16 -15.94
CA ASP A 252 -16.49 32.92 -15.05
C ASP A 252 -16.99 32.87 -13.57
N GLU A 253 -18.24 32.47 -13.33
CA GLU A 253 -18.78 32.16 -12.00
C GLU A 253 -18.22 30.84 -11.40
N ASP A 254 -17.87 29.84 -12.21
CA ASP A 254 -17.16 28.62 -11.74
C ASP A 254 -15.70 28.93 -11.35
N ALA A 255 -15.13 30.06 -11.80
CA ALA A 255 -13.82 30.52 -11.36
C ALA A 255 -13.85 31.10 -9.93
N ALA A 256 -15.02 31.52 -9.43
CA ALA A 256 -15.19 32.01 -8.06
C ALA A 256 -15.14 30.88 -7.01
N TRP A 257 -15.38 29.63 -7.41
CA TRP A 257 -15.27 28.45 -6.55
C TRP A 257 -13.97 27.68 -6.78
N ARG A 258 -12.84 28.37 -6.93
CA ARG A 258 -11.54 27.72 -6.79
C ARG A 258 -11.40 27.26 -5.34
N ILE A 259 -11.91 26.05 -5.05
CA ILE A 259 -11.70 25.35 -3.79
C ILE A 259 -10.20 25.41 -3.54
N GLU A 260 -9.80 26.09 -2.47
CA GLU A 260 -8.40 26.21 -2.15
C GLU A 260 -7.80 24.81 -1.95
N ALA A 261 -6.51 24.66 -2.24
CA ALA A 261 -5.86 23.36 -2.07
C ALA A 261 -6.02 22.81 -0.64
N VAL A 262 -6.08 23.70 0.35
CA VAL A 262 -6.31 23.41 1.77
C VAL A 262 -7.70 22.80 1.98
N ASP A 263 -8.75 23.48 1.53
CA ASP A 263 -10.13 23.00 1.63
C ASP A 263 -10.31 21.64 0.96
N HIS A 264 -9.70 21.47 -0.22
CA HIS A 264 -9.75 20.20 -0.93
C HIS A 264 -9.09 19.07 -0.11
N CYS A 265 -7.93 19.32 0.50
CA CYS A 265 -7.25 18.34 1.37
C CYS A 265 -8.14 17.95 2.56
N LEU A 266 -8.64 18.93 3.31
CA LEU A 266 -9.50 18.70 4.47
C LEU A 266 -10.78 17.96 4.09
N HIS A 267 -11.42 18.36 2.98
CA HIS A 267 -12.62 17.71 2.47
C HIS A 267 -12.39 16.24 2.12
N VAL A 268 -11.28 15.91 1.44
CA VAL A 268 -10.98 14.53 1.06
C VAL A 268 -10.70 13.67 2.29
N VAL A 269 -9.99 14.20 3.29
CA VAL A 269 -9.75 13.50 4.57
C VAL A 269 -11.06 13.30 5.33
N LEU A 270 -11.88 14.34 5.47
CA LEU A 270 -13.19 14.26 6.11
C LEU A 270 -14.08 13.22 5.46
N ASN A 271 -14.13 13.17 4.13
CA ASN A 271 -14.96 12.21 3.42
C ASN A 271 -14.44 10.77 3.64
N ALA A 272 -13.12 10.56 3.63
CA ALA A 272 -12.54 9.26 3.93
C ALA A 272 -12.84 8.79 5.36
N LEU A 273 -12.75 9.69 6.35
CA LEU A 273 -13.09 9.39 7.74
C LEU A 273 -14.59 9.14 7.93
N ARG A 274 -15.46 9.99 7.37
CA ARG A 274 -16.92 9.79 7.38
C ARG A 274 -17.33 8.48 6.72
N THR A 275 -16.55 7.99 5.77
CA THR A 275 -16.77 6.68 5.15
C THR A 275 -16.37 5.53 6.07
N ARG A 276 -15.35 5.68 6.90
CA ARG A 276 -14.79 4.59 7.71
C ARG A 276 -15.34 4.60 9.14
N CYS A 277 -15.30 5.73 9.82
CA CYS A 277 -15.78 5.87 11.20
C CYS A 277 -17.32 5.82 11.20
N SER A 278 -17.92 4.80 11.82
CA SER A 278 -19.38 4.62 11.91
C SER A 278 -20.10 5.65 12.80
N CYS A 279 -19.47 6.79 13.06
CA CYS A 279 -19.97 7.84 13.92
C CYS A 279 -21.38 8.23 13.50
N SER A 280 -22.25 8.39 14.50
CA SER A 280 -23.58 8.94 14.27
C SER A 280 -23.44 10.33 13.61
N PRO A 281 -24.47 10.85 12.93
CA PRO A 281 -24.42 12.04 12.08
C PRO A 281 -24.12 13.37 12.80
N LYS A 282 -23.54 13.35 14.00
CA LYS A 282 -22.86 14.54 14.54
C LYS A 282 -21.71 14.82 13.58
N GLU A 283 -21.94 15.76 12.68
CA GLU A 283 -20.89 16.28 11.83
C GLU A 283 -19.71 16.66 12.73
N PRO A 284 -18.47 16.35 12.32
CA PRO A 284 -17.30 16.77 13.08
C PRO A 284 -17.43 18.27 13.33
N ASP A 285 -17.14 18.68 14.56
CA ASP A 285 -17.21 20.08 14.97
C ASP A 285 -16.47 20.94 13.94
N PHE A 286 -17.18 21.85 13.29
CA PHE A 286 -16.62 22.72 12.27
C PHE A 286 -15.42 23.49 12.83
N GLN A 287 -15.49 23.90 14.11
CA GLN A 287 -14.40 24.58 14.77
C GLN A 287 -13.15 23.70 14.89
N ALA A 288 -13.31 22.40 15.15
CA ALA A 288 -12.20 21.45 15.16
C ALA A 288 -11.57 21.31 13.77
N VAL A 289 -12.38 21.29 12.70
CA VAL A 289 -11.88 21.27 11.32
C VAL A 289 -11.13 22.54 10.95
N SER A 290 -11.65 23.71 11.31
CA SER A 290 -11.02 25.00 11.01
C SER A 290 -9.63 25.15 11.63
N ARG A 291 -9.38 24.55 12.81
CA ARG A 291 -8.05 24.56 13.45
C ARG A 291 -6.98 23.82 12.63
N MET A 292 -7.36 22.93 11.73
CA MET A 292 -6.43 22.19 10.87
C MET A 292 -6.09 22.93 9.58
N PHE A 293 -6.77 24.04 9.28
CA PHE A 293 -6.56 24.82 8.06
C PHE A 293 -5.13 25.36 7.97
N GLU A 294 -4.67 26.06 9.00
CA GLU A 294 -3.33 26.65 9.04
C GLU A 294 -2.22 25.59 8.94
N PRO A 295 -2.23 24.49 9.74
CA PRO A 295 -1.26 23.41 9.57
C PRO A 295 -1.21 22.79 8.16
N VAL A 296 -2.36 22.57 7.51
CA VAL A 296 -2.39 22.07 6.12
C VAL A 296 -1.83 23.12 5.15
N SER A 297 -2.17 24.39 5.34
CA SER A 297 -1.67 25.50 4.53
C SER A 297 -0.14 25.61 4.59
N GLU A 298 0.42 25.54 5.80
CA GLU A 298 1.87 25.58 6.01
C GLU A 298 2.57 24.39 5.36
N ALA A 299 2.04 23.17 5.54
CA ALA A 299 2.57 21.98 4.87
C ALA A 299 2.56 22.12 3.34
N LEU A 300 1.46 22.62 2.76
CA LEU A 300 1.35 22.88 1.31
C LEU A 300 2.33 23.96 0.83
N SER A 301 2.54 25.00 1.63
CA SER A 301 3.49 26.09 1.34
C SER A 301 4.92 25.57 1.26
N LEU A 302 5.33 24.73 2.22
CA LEU A 302 6.65 24.10 2.25
C LEU A 302 6.92 23.25 1.00
N TYR A 303 5.98 22.38 0.61
CA TYR A 303 6.13 21.57 -0.61
C TYR A 303 6.08 22.41 -1.89
N ARG A 304 5.29 23.49 -1.92
CA ARG A 304 5.29 24.44 -3.04
C ARG A 304 6.65 25.12 -3.19
N GLY A 305 7.28 25.53 -2.07
CA GLY A 305 8.64 26.07 -2.06
C GLY A 305 9.65 25.08 -2.64
N ALA A 306 9.65 23.83 -2.17
CA ALA A 306 10.52 22.78 -2.70
C ALA A 306 10.29 22.49 -4.19
N MET A 307 9.03 22.53 -4.63
CA MET A 307 8.65 22.37 -6.04
C MET A 307 9.22 23.49 -6.91
N GLU A 308 9.13 24.76 -6.48
CA GLU A 308 9.72 25.87 -7.23
C GLU A 308 11.26 25.83 -7.24
N GLU A 309 11.88 25.37 -6.16
CA GLU A 309 13.34 25.15 -6.13
C GLU A 309 13.78 24.03 -7.10
N SER A 310 13.08 22.89 -7.08
CA SER A 310 13.33 21.75 -7.98
C SER A 310 13.23 22.15 -9.45
N LYS A 311 12.25 22.98 -9.82
CA LYS A 311 12.11 23.53 -11.19
C LYS A 311 13.28 24.44 -11.59
N LYS A 312 13.80 25.24 -10.66
CA LYS A 312 14.91 26.17 -10.92
C LYS A 312 16.23 25.43 -11.14
N LYS A 313 16.42 24.28 -10.48
CA LYS A 313 17.65 23.47 -10.52
C LYS A 313 17.81 22.63 -11.80
N GLY A 314 16.88 22.69 -12.76
CA GLY A 314 17.16 22.30 -14.16
C GLY A 314 16.36 21.12 -14.73
N GLU A 315 16.89 20.52 -15.79
CA GLU A 315 16.21 19.56 -16.67
C GLU A 315 15.80 18.25 -15.99
N GLY A 316 16.53 17.82 -14.94
CA GLY A 316 16.25 16.59 -14.22
C GLY A 316 14.81 16.51 -13.70
N HIS A 317 14.24 17.64 -13.28
CA HIS A 317 12.84 17.71 -12.88
C HIS A 317 11.89 17.32 -14.00
N GLN A 318 12.09 17.86 -15.21
CA GLN A 318 11.24 17.57 -16.37
C GLN A 318 11.39 16.13 -16.83
N VAL A 319 12.61 15.58 -16.78
CA VAL A 319 12.86 14.17 -17.12
C VAL A 319 12.13 13.25 -16.15
N LEU A 320 12.29 13.45 -14.83
CA LEU A 320 11.56 12.66 -13.83
C LEU A 320 10.05 12.84 -13.95
N ARG A 321 9.55 14.01 -14.36
CA ARG A 321 8.11 14.22 -14.57
C ARG A 321 7.56 13.42 -15.75
N GLN A 322 8.39 13.14 -16.76
CA GLN A 322 8.05 12.35 -17.95
C GLN A 322 8.30 10.85 -17.75
N MET A 323 9.22 10.48 -16.86
CA MET A 323 9.53 9.10 -16.55
C MET A 323 8.34 8.42 -15.88
N GLU A 324 7.93 7.26 -16.41
CA GLU A 324 6.84 6.48 -15.84
C GLU A 324 7.28 5.67 -14.63
N SER A 325 6.31 5.12 -13.91
CA SER A 325 6.60 4.08 -12.91
C SER A 325 6.90 2.76 -13.62
N GLY A 326 7.59 1.86 -12.94
CA GLY A 326 7.98 0.57 -13.49
C GLY A 326 7.80 -0.57 -12.48
N ARG A 327 7.59 -1.79 -12.98
CA ARG A 327 7.42 -2.99 -12.16
C ARG A 327 8.06 -4.22 -12.81
N LEU A 328 8.39 -5.20 -11.98
CA LEU A 328 8.84 -6.51 -12.44
C LEU A 328 7.67 -7.26 -13.08
N TYR A 329 7.87 -7.69 -14.33
CA TYR A 329 6.94 -8.56 -15.04
C TYR A 329 7.46 -10.00 -15.07
N ALA A 330 6.56 -10.93 -15.41
CA ALA A 330 6.89 -12.32 -15.63
C ALA A 330 8.14 -12.45 -16.52
N GLY A 331 9.18 -13.10 -15.97
CA GLY A 331 10.51 -13.19 -16.59
C GLY A 331 11.58 -12.33 -15.91
N GLY A 332 11.25 -11.62 -14.83
CA GLY A 332 12.21 -10.85 -14.05
C GLY A 332 12.70 -9.59 -14.76
N ILE A 333 11.89 -9.04 -15.67
CA ILE A 333 12.23 -7.83 -16.42
C ILE A 333 11.46 -6.65 -15.82
N LEU A 334 12.19 -5.65 -15.35
CA LEU A 334 11.64 -4.37 -14.95
C LEU A 334 11.20 -3.61 -16.21
N LYS A 335 9.91 -3.32 -16.33
CA LYS A 335 9.35 -2.56 -17.46
C LYS A 335 8.53 -1.39 -16.96
N GLU A 336 8.41 -0.37 -17.80
CA GLU A 336 7.51 0.74 -17.57
C GLU A 336 6.04 0.28 -17.58
N ASP A 337 5.22 0.97 -16.80
CA ASP A 337 3.80 0.66 -16.64
C ASP A 337 3.06 0.75 -17.99
N SER A 338 3.40 1.70 -18.87
CA SER A 338 2.78 1.77 -20.20
C SER A 338 3.18 0.62 -21.12
N GLU A 339 4.39 0.05 -20.99
CA GLU A 339 4.82 -1.08 -21.79
C GLU A 339 4.00 -2.34 -21.44
N GLY A 340 3.83 -2.62 -20.15
CA GLY A 340 2.95 -3.69 -19.69
C GLY A 340 1.52 -3.49 -20.15
N ALA A 341 1.03 -2.25 -20.12
CA ALA A 341 -0.29 -1.91 -20.61
C ALA A 341 -0.46 -2.16 -22.13
N ARG A 342 0.51 -1.76 -22.95
CA ARG A 342 0.52 -2.01 -24.40
C ARG A 342 0.47 -3.50 -24.73
N HIS A 343 1.15 -4.32 -23.94
CA HIS A 343 1.16 -5.77 -24.13
C HIS A 343 0.02 -6.51 -23.42
N CYS A 344 -0.83 -5.80 -22.67
CA CYS A 344 -1.88 -6.40 -21.83
C CYS A 344 -1.34 -7.48 -20.87
N VAL A 345 -0.11 -7.28 -20.39
CA VAL A 345 0.55 -8.13 -19.38
C VAL A 345 0.40 -7.43 -18.04
N TYR A 346 0.22 -8.18 -16.97
CA TYR A 346 0.14 -7.63 -15.61
C TYR A 346 1.42 -7.95 -14.84
N PRO A 347 1.84 -7.07 -13.91
CA PRO A 347 3.02 -7.28 -13.09
C PRO A 347 2.80 -8.40 -12.07
N ASP A 348 3.88 -9.01 -11.61
CA ASP A 348 3.81 -10.05 -10.58
C ASP A 348 3.35 -9.47 -9.23
N ALA A 349 2.63 -10.29 -8.45
CA ALA A 349 2.18 -9.91 -7.12
C ALA A 349 3.36 -9.77 -6.16
N LEU A 350 3.43 -8.67 -5.43
CA LEU A 350 4.45 -8.42 -4.42
C LEU A 350 3.90 -8.75 -3.04
N ARG A 351 4.51 -9.75 -2.39
CA ARG A 351 4.14 -10.22 -1.06
C ARG A 351 5.35 -10.69 -0.28
N GLN A 352 5.28 -10.52 1.03
CA GLN A 352 6.22 -11.10 1.98
C GLN A 352 5.97 -12.62 2.11
N VAL A 353 7.00 -13.34 2.52
CA VAL A 353 6.99 -14.81 2.59
C VAL A 353 6.12 -15.33 3.74
N THR A 354 6.08 -14.62 4.87
CA THR A 354 5.30 -14.98 6.06
C THR A 354 4.15 -14.01 6.32
N GLY A 355 3.03 -14.55 6.81
CA GLY A 355 1.89 -13.77 7.32
C GLY A 355 1.93 -13.55 8.84
N ASN A 356 2.90 -14.14 9.55
CA ASN A 356 3.05 -13.97 10.99
C ASN A 356 3.69 -12.60 11.29
N PHE A 357 2.94 -11.72 11.97
CA PHE A 357 3.38 -10.35 12.19
C PHE A 357 4.67 -10.22 13.01
N LYS A 358 4.86 -11.05 14.05
CA LYS A 358 6.07 -10.99 14.90
C LYS A 358 7.30 -11.47 14.15
N GLU A 359 7.17 -12.57 13.41
CA GLU A 359 8.23 -13.09 12.55
C GLU A 359 8.59 -12.06 11.47
N LEU A 360 7.59 -11.46 10.83
CA LEU A 360 7.77 -10.45 9.80
C LEU A 360 8.53 -9.22 10.31
N LEU A 361 8.27 -8.76 11.53
CA LEU A 361 9.03 -7.66 12.15
C LEU A 361 10.48 -8.04 12.48
N ALA A 362 10.72 -9.27 12.93
CA ALA A 362 12.09 -9.75 13.17
C ALA A 362 12.89 -9.87 11.85
N MET A 363 12.25 -10.35 10.79
CA MET A 363 12.83 -10.37 9.44
C MET A 363 13.08 -8.94 8.93
N ALA A 364 12.16 -8.01 9.18
CA ALA A 364 12.32 -6.62 8.79
C ALA A 364 13.53 -5.95 9.48
N GLN A 365 13.78 -6.25 10.75
CA GLN A 365 14.97 -5.77 11.45
C GLN A 365 16.24 -6.28 10.77
N THR A 366 16.30 -7.58 10.46
CA THR A 366 17.46 -8.19 9.80
C THR A 366 17.67 -7.63 8.39
N ALA A 367 16.58 -7.44 7.64
CA ALA A 367 16.60 -6.84 6.31
C ALA A 367 17.05 -5.37 6.35
N HIS A 368 16.63 -4.63 7.38
CA HIS A 368 17.07 -3.26 7.64
C HIS A 368 18.57 -3.22 7.92
N ASP A 369 19.09 -4.09 8.76
CA ASP A 369 20.53 -4.14 9.05
C ASP A 369 21.36 -4.49 7.81
N THR A 370 20.80 -5.34 6.95
CA THR A 370 21.40 -5.68 5.65
C THR A 370 21.36 -4.49 4.70
N ILE A 371 20.24 -3.76 4.59
CA ILE A 371 20.16 -2.57 3.73
C ILE A 371 21.13 -1.48 4.20
N LEU A 372 21.27 -1.27 5.51
CA LEU A 372 22.24 -0.32 6.04
C LEU A 372 23.66 -0.72 5.63
N SER A 373 24.00 -2.00 5.69
CA SER A 373 25.33 -2.51 5.29
C SER A 373 25.62 -2.31 3.79
N LEU A 374 24.59 -2.42 2.95
CA LEU A 374 24.68 -2.18 1.51
C LEU A 374 24.76 -0.67 1.17
N MET A 375 24.08 0.17 1.95
CA MET A 375 24.00 1.63 1.75
C MET A 375 25.10 2.41 2.50
N GLY A 376 25.79 1.75 3.44
CA GLY A 376 26.72 2.33 4.41
C GLY A 376 27.94 3.05 3.82
N PRO A 377 28.89 3.51 4.67
CA PRO A 377 30.06 4.25 4.20
C PRO A 377 30.95 3.37 3.32
N ARG A 378 31.56 3.97 2.29
CA ARG A 378 32.47 3.25 1.37
C ARG A 378 33.73 2.68 2.05
N THR A 379 34.18 3.29 3.14
CA THR A 379 35.53 3.13 3.68
C THR A 379 35.63 2.21 4.90
N THR A 380 34.53 1.59 5.35
CA THR A 380 34.49 0.99 6.70
C THR A 380 34.08 -0.49 6.70
N PRO A 381 34.57 -1.28 7.67
CA PRO A 381 34.35 -2.72 7.73
C PRO A 381 32.86 -3.10 7.92
N ASN A 382 32.49 -4.27 7.39
CA ASN A 382 31.13 -4.83 7.30
C ASN A 382 30.46 -5.20 8.63
N ASP A 383 30.93 -4.71 9.79
CA ASP A 383 30.28 -5.02 11.07
C ASP A 383 29.03 -4.16 11.27
N VAL A 384 27.86 -4.79 11.22
CA VAL A 384 26.54 -4.18 11.40
C VAL A 384 26.45 -3.40 12.72
N ALA A 385 27.00 -3.93 13.81
CA ALA A 385 26.92 -3.27 15.11
C ALA A 385 27.74 -1.96 15.13
N SER A 386 28.88 -1.95 14.45
CA SER A 386 29.68 -0.74 14.25
C SER A 386 28.99 0.25 13.31
N LEU A 387 28.28 -0.23 12.30
CA LEU A 387 27.50 0.60 11.39
C LEU A 387 26.32 1.28 12.11
N GLN A 388 25.52 0.53 12.88
CA GLN A 388 24.39 1.08 13.64
C GLN A 388 24.85 2.13 14.65
N ARG A 389 26.03 1.96 15.26
CA ARG A 389 26.62 2.97 16.14
C ARG A 389 27.03 4.25 15.41
N ARG A 390 27.48 4.13 14.15
CA ARG A 390 27.90 5.27 13.31
C ARG A 390 26.74 5.95 12.60
N TRP A 391 25.70 5.20 12.28
CA TRP A 391 24.51 5.67 11.57
C TRP A 391 23.24 5.24 12.31
N PRO A 392 23.00 5.81 13.51
CA PRO A 392 21.82 5.51 14.32
C PRO A 392 20.52 5.91 13.60
N VAL A 393 19.39 5.45 14.14
CA VAL A 393 18.05 5.86 13.68
C VAL A 393 17.93 7.38 13.76
N ASP A 394 17.28 7.97 12.75
CA ASP A 394 17.09 9.40 12.53
C ASP A 394 18.36 10.22 12.32
N SER A 395 19.46 9.57 11.91
CA SER A 395 20.71 10.25 11.55
C SER A 395 21.03 10.20 10.05
N LYS A 396 21.95 11.08 9.64
CA LYS A 396 22.44 11.20 8.27
C LYS A 396 23.82 10.56 8.14
N LEU A 397 24.06 9.87 7.04
CA LEU A 397 25.34 9.33 6.64
C LEU A 397 25.78 10.00 5.34
N SER A 398 26.94 10.67 5.35
CA SER A 398 27.54 11.21 4.13
C SER A 398 28.13 10.09 3.27
N ASP A 399 28.20 10.33 1.95
CA ASP A 399 28.85 9.47 0.97
C ASP A 399 28.38 7.99 0.98
N PRO A 400 27.06 7.75 0.80
CA PRO A 400 26.54 6.39 0.82
C PRO A 400 27.18 5.53 -0.28
N ARG A 401 27.46 4.27 0.03
CA ARG A 401 28.13 3.35 -0.90
C ARG A 401 27.28 3.06 -2.15
N ALA A 402 25.97 2.94 -1.96
CA ALA A 402 25.03 2.53 -3.00
C ALA A 402 24.99 3.47 -4.21
N THR A 403 25.29 4.77 -4.03
CA THR A 403 25.38 5.70 -5.14
C THR A 403 26.31 6.87 -4.83
N THR A 404 27.10 7.29 -5.83
CA THR A 404 27.95 8.49 -5.72
C THR A 404 27.18 9.80 -5.88
N TRP A 405 25.92 9.73 -6.31
CA TRP A 405 25.11 10.91 -6.64
C TRP A 405 24.32 11.45 -5.44
N ALA A 406 24.09 10.63 -4.42
CA ALA A 406 23.41 11.05 -3.21
C ALA A 406 24.35 11.88 -2.34
N SER A 407 23.87 13.04 -1.86
CA SER A 407 24.59 13.86 -0.88
C SER A 407 24.72 13.15 0.46
N PHE A 408 23.65 12.45 0.88
CA PHE A 408 23.65 11.66 2.11
C PHE A 408 22.55 10.59 2.06
N ALA A 409 22.67 9.59 2.93
CA ALA A 409 21.60 8.66 3.27
C ALA A 409 21.01 9.00 4.65
N TYR A 410 19.70 8.85 4.81
CA TYR A 410 18.97 9.01 6.07
C TYR A 410 18.42 7.66 6.54
N ASN A 411 18.66 7.32 7.81
CA ASN A 411 18.19 6.07 8.42
C ASN A 411 16.88 6.32 9.18
N PRO A 412 15.70 6.01 8.62
CA PRO A 412 14.42 6.16 9.32
C PRO A 412 14.16 5.05 10.37
N GLY A 413 15.08 4.09 10.50
CA GLY A 413 14.85 2.86 11.23
C GLY A 413 13.82 1.93 10.57
N PRO A 414 13.73 0.69 11.05
CA PRO A 414 12.65 -0.21 10.68
C PRO A 414 11.32 0.40 11.12
N LYS A 415 10.25 0.05 10.41
CA LYS A 415 8.92 0.54 10.77
C LYS A 415 8.50 0.00 12.13
N LEU A 416 8.09 0.91 13.02
CA LEU A 416 7.58 0.56 14.34
C LEU A 416 6.34 -0.35 14.25
N ALA A 417 6.24 -1.31 15.16
CA ALA A 417 5.16 -2.29 15.18
C ALA A 417 3.75 -1.66 15.18
N PRO A 418 3.43 -0.63 16.00
CA PRO A 418 2.10 -0.01 15.97
C PRO A 418 1.78 0.64 14.62
N ALA A 419 2.78 1.28 13.98
CA ALA A 419 2.61 1.90 12.67
C ALA A 419 2.42 0.86 11.56
N ALA A 420 3.14 -0.27 11.62
CA ALA A 420 2.98 -1.38 10.69
C ALA A 420 1.61 -2.06 10.85
N GLU A 421 1.15 -2.25 12.08
CA GLU A 421 -0.16 -2.81 12.39
C GLU A 421 -1.29 -1.88 11.93
N ALA A 422 -1.23 -0.59 12.25
CA ALA A 422 -2.21 0.39 11.79
C ALA A 422 -2.27 0.44 10.25
N LYS A 423 -1.12 0.41 9.56
CA LYS A 423 -1.06 0.31 8.10
C LYS A 423 -1.77 -0.94 7.60
N ALA A 424 -1.42 -2.11 8.15
CA ALA A 424 -2.02 -3.37 7.73
C ALA A 424 -3.53 -3.37 7.96
N TRP A 425 -3.97 -2.91 9.14
CA TRP A 425 -5.37 -2.82 9.53
C TRP A 425 -6.19 -1.91 8.61
N VAL A 426 -5.70 -0.71 8.33
CA VAL A 426 -6.41 0.27 7.50
C VAL A 426 -6.43 -0.16 6.04
N ARG A 427 -5.28 -0.59 5.51
CA ARG A 427 -5.08 -0.79 4.07
C ARG A 427 -5.50 -2.16 3.57
N TYR A 428 -5.09 -3.22 4.25
CA TYR A 428 -5.24 -4.61 3.77
C TYR A 428 -6.26 -5.40 4.60
N GLY A 429 -6.45 -5.02 5.86
CA GLY A 429 -7.42 -5.59 6.79
C GLY A 429 -8.82 -5.77 6.19
N PRO A 430 -9.42 -4.75 5.53
CA PRO A 430 -10.78 -4.86 5.00
C PRO A 430 -10.98 -6.01 4.02
N SER A 431 -9.96 -6.36 3.23
CA SER A 431 -10.06 -7.36 2.17
C SER A 431 -9.42 -8.69 2.50
N GLN A 432 -8.53 -8.74 3.49
CA GLN A 432 -7.71 -9.92 3.79
C GLN A 432 -7.79 -10.39 5.24
N GLY A 433 -8.43 -9.63 6.12
CA GLY A 433 -8.61 -9.99 7.52
C GLY A 433 -7.27 -10.26 8.20
N ILE A 434 -7.03 -11.52 8.58
CA ILE A 434 -5.82 -11.98 9.29
C ILE A 434 -4.59 -12.00 8.37
N ALA A 435 -4.77 -12.22 7.06
CA ALA A 435 -3.68 -12.30 6.09
C ALA A 435 -3.09 -10.93 5.68
N ARG A 436 -3.58 -9.83 6.28
CA ARG A 436 -3.25 -8.43 5.98
C ARG A 436 -1.76 -8.07 6.04
N TYR A 437 -0.95 -8.83 6.77
CA TYR A 437 0.46 -8.50 6.99
C TYR A 437 1.36 -8.83 5.80
N MET A 438 0.95 -9.75 4.91
CA MET A 438 1.77 -10.21 3.77
C MET A 438 2.06 -9.09 2.75
N HIS A 439 1.32 -7.98 2.78
CA HIS A 439 1.46 -6.87 1.84
C HIS A 439 2.19 -5.65 2.43
N LEU A 440 2.82 -5.83 3.60
CA LEU A 440 3.68 -4.82 4.20
C LEU A 440 5.07 -4.85 3.53
N THR A 441 5.22 -4.08 2.46
CA THR A 441 6.46 -3.99 1.67
C THR A 441 7.46 -2.95 2.17
N ASP A 442 7.12 -2.19 3.21
CA ASP A 442 7.88 -1.02 3.68
C ASP A 442 8.22 -1.11 5.17
N LEU A 443 8.62 -2.30 5.61
CA LEU A 443 9.04 -2.54 7.00
C LEU A 443 10.52 -2.24 7.23
N ALA A 444 11.37 -2.63 6.28
CA ALA A 444 12.78 -2.23 6.21
C ALA A 444 12.91 -1.08 5.21
N ARG A 445 13.53 0.03 5.62
CA ARG A 445 13.48 1.28 4.84
C ARG A 445 14.78 2.07 4.90
N CYS A 446 15.16 2.68 3.79
CA CYS A 446 16.27 3.63 3.72
C CYS A 446 15.86 4.84 2.86
N CYS A 447 16.39 6.02 3.14
CA CYS A 447 16.20 7.19 2.29
C CYS A 447 17.54 7.69 1.75
N LEU A 448 17.65 7.92 0.45
CA LEU A 448 18.80 8.53 -0.21
C LEU A 448 18.41 9.94 -0.67
N VAL A 449 19.21 10.92 -0.29
CA VAL A 449 18.93 12.33 -0.56
C VAL A 449 19.93 12.88 -1.56
N PHE A 450 19.42 13.47 -2.62
CA PHE A 450 20.16 13.98 -3.77
C PHE A 450 20.14 15.51 -3.78
N PRO A 451 21.19 16.18 -4.28
CA PRO A 451 21.26 17.63 -4.28
C PRO A 451 20.18 18.28 -5.16
N ASP A 452 19.80 17.60 -6.25
CA ASP A 452 18.79 18.00 -7.21
C ASP A 452 18.15 16.78 -7.91
N ALA A 453 17.14 17.04 -8.74
CA ALA A 453 16.42 16.02 -9.51
C ALA A 453 17.28 15.32 -10.59
N ALA A 454 18.34 15.95 -11.10
CA ALA A 454 19.20 15.33 -12.11
C ALA A 454 20.11 14.27 -11.47
N ALA A 455 20.74 14.61 -10.35
CA ALA A 455 21.50 13.66 -9.54
C ALA A 455 20.63 12.51 -9.03
N LEU A 456 19.36 12.78 -8.67
CA LEU A 456 18.40 11.73 -8.30
C LEU A 456 18.19 10.74 -9.44
N ARG A 457 18.01 11.22 -10.69
CA ARG A 457 17.87 10.35 -11.87
C ARG A 457 19.09 9.46 -12.06
N GLU A 458 20.29 10.02 -12.01
CA GLU A 458 21.53 9.24 -12.16
C GLU A 458 21.71 8.22 -11.02
N GLY A 459 21.36 8.63 -9.79
CA GLY A 459 21.31 7.74 -8.65
C GLY A 459 20.32 6.58 -8.83
N LEU A 460 19.14 6.85 -9.38
CA LEU A 460 18.15 5.80 -9.70
C LEU A 460 18.71 4.80 -10.71
N CYS A 461 19.33 5.26 -11.80
CA CYS A 461 19.98 4.38 -12.78
C CYS A 461 21.02 3.48 -12.11
N GLN A 462 21.89 4.06 -11.27
CA GLN A 462 22.91 3.29 -10.54
C GLN A 462 22.31 2.26 -9.58
N LEU A 463 21.19 2.57 -8.93
CA LEU A 463 20.49 1.61 -8.06
C LEU A 463 19.90 0.45 -8.83
N ILE A 464 19.34 0.70 -10.04
CA ILE A 464 18.83 -0.36 -10.92
C ILE A 464 19.94 -1.34 -11.30
N ASP A 465 21.15 -0.83 -11.55
CA ASP A 465 22.31 -1.68 -11.87
C ASP A 465 22.89 -2.41 -10.65
N THR A 466 22.70 -1.86 -9.45
CA THR A 466 23.31 -2.38 -8.21
C THR A 466 22.43 -3.38 -7.47
N PHE A 467 21.11 -3.23 -7.54
CA PHE A 467 20.14 -4.01 -6.76
C PHE A 467 19.15 -4.75 -7.64
N GLU A 468 18.59 -5.84 -7.12
CA GLU A 468 17.41 -6.47 -7.71
C GLU A 468 16.18 -5.58 -7.45
N VAL A 469 15.92 -4.64 -8.36
CA VAL A 469 14.78 -3.73 -8.30
C VAL A 469 13.51 -4.43 -8.80
N VAL A 470 12.51 -4.47 -7.93
CA VAL A 470 11.22 -5.12 -8.19
C VAL A 470 10.14 -4.12 -8.59
N SER A 471 10.21 -2.89 -8.09
CA SER A 471 9.27 -1.83 -8.46
C SER A 471 9.87 -0.45 -8.28
N ILE A 472 9.50 0.46 -9.18
CA ILE A 472 9.79 1.89 -9.11
C ILE A 472 8.45 2.63 -9.15
N ARG A 473 8.17 3.45 -8.13
CA ARG A 473 7.00 4.35 -8.10
C ARG A 473 7.49 5.79 -8.13
N ASN A 474 7.18 6.47 -9.22
CA ASN A 474 7.66 7.83 -9.45
C ASN A 474 6.57 8.87 -9.11
N PHE A 475 6.74 9.59 -8.01
CA PHE A 475 5.82 10.65 -7.57
C PHE A 475 6.11 12.01 -8.20
N TYR A 476 7.13 12.14 -9.07
CA TYR A 476 7.28 13.29 -9.96
C TYR A 476 6.26 13.28 -11.09
N HIS A 477 5.86 12.10 -11.54
CA HIS A 477 4.91 11.93 -12.62
C HIS A 477 3.53 12.52 -12.25
N LEU A 478 2.92 13.25 -13.18
CA LEU A 478 1.66 13.98 -12.95
C LEU A 478 0.52 13.08 -12.46
N ALA A 479 0.47 11.84 -12.94
CA ALA A 479 -0.56 10.87 -12.56
C ALA A 479 -0.41 10.34 -11.12
N CYS A 480 0.77 10.51 -10.52
CA CYS A 480 1.13 9.92 -9.23
C CYS A 480 1.22 10.96 -8.10
N GLN A 481 0.86 12.22 -8.37
CA GLN A 481 0.98 13.31 -7.39
C GLN A 481 -0.01 13.14 -6.25
N ASN A 482 0.46 13.37 -5.02
CA ASN A 482 -0.38 13.40 -3.84
C ASN A 482 -1.01 14.77 -3.59
N LEU A 483 -1.85 14.88 -2.56
CA LEU A 483 -2.58 16.11 -2.27
C LEU A 483 -1.66 17.24 -1.80
N LEU A 484 -0.57 16.90 -1.10
CA LEU A 484 0.37 17.87 -0.54
C LEU A 484 1.40 18.40 -1.55
N GLY A 485 1.59 17.72 -2.68
CA GLY A 485 2.59 18.12 -3.68
C GLY A 485 3.99 17.58 -3.40
N GLU A 486 4.13 16.62 -2.49
CA GLU A 486 5.41 15.93 -2.21
C GLU A 486 5.92 15.19 -3.46
N ARG A 487 7.24 15.14 -3.64
CA ARG A 487 7.91 14.49 -4.79
C ARG A 487 9.06 13.63 -4.29
N TYR A 488 9.11 12.40 -4.79
CA TYR A 488 10.16 11.42 -4.52
C TYR A 488 10.02 10.27 -5.53
N VAL A 489 11.04 9.42 -5.60
CA VAL A 489 10.94 8.12 -6.26
C VAL A 489 11.05 7.05 -5.20
N GLU A 490 10.10 6.12 -5.17
CA GLU A 490 10.17 4.96 -4.29
C GLU A 490 10.65 3.75 -5.08
N VAL A 491 11.66 3.05 -4.58
CA VAL A 491 12.24 1.86 -5.20
C VAL A 491 12.08 0.70 -4.23
N LEU A 492 11.43 -0.37 -4.66
CA LEU A 492 11.38 -1.62 -3.92
C LEU A 492 12.50 -2.53 -4.42
N ILE A 493 13.37 -2.96 -3.52
CA ILE A 493 14.46 -3.89 -3.80
C ILE A 493 14.25 -5.20 -3.03
N THR A 494 14.79 -6.28 -3.57
CA THR A 494 14.91 -7.54 -2.84
C THR A 494 16.27 -7.60 -2.16
N VAL A 495 16.29 -8.02 -0.89
CA VAL A 495 17.52 -8.32 -0.16
C VAL A 495 17.61 -9.81 0.08
N GLU A 496 18.77 -10.39 -0.25
CA GLU A 496 19.07 -11.81 -0.01
C GLU A 496 19.28 -12.06 1.49
N MET A 497 18.41 -12.90 2.05
CA MET A 497 18.50 -13.47 3.39
C MET A 497 18.05 -14.94 3.28
N PRO A 498 17.99 -15.75 4.37
CA PRO A 498 17.45 -17.12 4.27
C PRO A 498 16.06 -17.19 3.60
N GLN A 499 15.29 -16.10 3.71
CA GLN A 499 14.12 -15.83 2.89
C GLN A 499 14.25 -14.41 2.32
N ALA A 500 14.05 -14.26 1.01
CA ALA A 500 14.07 -12.96 0.35
C ALA A 500 13.08 -12.00 1.01
N PHE A 501 13.50 -10.74 1.17
CA PHE A 501 12.68 -9.71 1.82
C PHE A 501 12.65 -8.45 0.99
N LEU A 502 11.46 -7.85 0.88
CA LEU A 502 11.26 -6.59 0.16
C LEU A 502 11.58 -5.41 1.08
N CYS A 503 12.49 -4.54 0.61
CA CYS A 503 12.86 -3.32 1.29
C CYS A 503 12.48 -2.10 0.45
N GLU A 504 12.13 -1.01 1.12
CA GLU A 504 11.82 0.27 0.47
C GLU A 504 13.06 1.19 0.52
N VAL A 505 13.50 1.65 -0.64
CA VAL A 505 14.48 2.73 -0.78
C VAL A 505 13.78 3.95 -1.35
N ARG A 506 13.72 5.01 -0.56
CA ARG A 506 13.11 6.28 -0.97
C ARG A 506 14.20 7.22 -1.48
N LEU A 507 14.03 7.77 -2.68
CA LEU A 507 14.93 8.73 -3.31
C LEU A 507 14.28 10.10 -3.25
N GLU A 508 14.90 11.05 -2.57
CA GLU A 508 14.39 12.42 -2.41
C GLU A 508 15.40 13.44 -2.89
N GLU A 509 14.93 14.52 -3.48
CA GLU A 509 15.73 15.73 -3.65
C GLU A 509 15.83 16.47 -2.30
N ALA A 510 16.96 17.10 -2.02
CA ALA A 510 17.26 17.77 -0.76
C ALA A 510 16.17 18.78 -0.35
N ALA A 511 15.69 19.58 -1.30
CA ALA A 511 14.60 20.53 -1.06
C ALA A 511 13.31 19.84 -0.57
N PHE A 512 12.95 18.69 -1.15
CA PHE A 512 11.78 17.92 -0.74
C PHE A 512 12.00 17.18 0.58
N PHE A 513 13.21 16.68 0.85
CA PHE A 513 13.57 16.11 2.15
C PHE A 513 13.41 17.15 3.27
N GLU A 514 13.94 18.36 3.08
CA GLU A 514 13.83 19.45 4.06
C GLU A 514 12.40 19.95 4.23
N ALA A 515 11.64 20.08 3.14
CA ALA A 515 10.22 20.41 3.20
C ALA A 515 9.43 19.35 3.97
N ARG A 516 9.73 18.06 3.78
CA ARG A 516 9.10 16.96 4.52
C ARG A 516 9.39 17.04 6.02
N GLN A 517 10.64 17.26 6.40
CA GLN A 517 11.04 17.40 7.81
C GLN A 517 10.31 18.58 8.48
N ARG A 518 10.20 19.72 7.80
CA ARG A 518 9.46 20.90 8.30
C ARG A 518 7.95 20.73 8.30
N ALA A 519 7.40 19.95 7.37
CA ALA A 519 5.97 19.71 7.27
C ALA A 519 5.46 18.68 8.30
N GLU A 520 6.32 17.78 8.79
CA GLU A 520 5.91 16.68 9.67
C GLU A 520 5.21 17.14 10.97
N PRO A 521 5.69 18.18 11.70
CA PRO A 521 4.98 18.70 12.87
C PRO A 521 3.56 19.20 12.54
N HIS A 522 3.41 19.95 11.45
CA HIS A 522 2.10 20.44 11.00
C HIS A 522 1.16 19.29 10.62
N LEU A 523 1.68 18.25 9.96
CA LEU A 523 0.90 17.04 9.68
C LEU A 523 0.53 16.29 10.96
N GLY A 524 1.39 16.30 11.98
CA GLY A 524 1.11 15.83 13.32
C GLY A 524 -0.10 16.54 13.94
N ASP A 525 -0.17 17.87 13.85
CA ASP A 525 -1.29 18.67 14.34
C ASP A 525 -2.60 18.33 13.61
N VAL A 526 -2.55 18.15 12.28
CA VAL A 526 -3.72 17.74 11.47
C VAL A 526 -4.20 16.34 11.88
N ILE A 527 -3.27 15.39 12.02
CA ILE A 527 -3.57 14.01 12.44
C ILE A 527 -4.20 14.01 13.84
N GLN A 528 -3.64 14.79 14.76
CA GLN A 528 -4.15 14.92 16.11
C GLN A 528 -5.54 15.55 16.13
N GLY A 529 -5.75 16.65 15.40
CA GLY A 529 -7.04 17.33 15.29
C GLY A 529 -8.14 16.42 14.75
N PHE A 530 -7.86 15.63 13.70
CA PHE A 530 -8.82 14.62 13.21
C PHE A 530 -9.04 13.48 14.20
N SER A 531 -8.00 13.05 14.91
CA SER A 531 -8.13 11.98 15.92
C SER A 531 -9.00 12.41 17.10
N GLU A 532 -8.93 13.68 17.49
CA GLU A 532 -9.79 14.29 18.52
C GLU A 532 -11.22 14.49 18.01
N ALA A 533 -11.39 15.03 16.81
CA ALA A 533 -12.70 15.30 16.21
C ALA A 533 -13.53 14.03 15.98
N PHE A 534 -12.88 12.88 15.77
CA PHE A 534 -13.50 11.57 15.60
C PHE A 534 -13.30 10.66 16.81
N HIS A 535 -13.00 11.21 17.98
CA HIS A 535 -12.85 10.42 19.21
C HIS A 535 -14.20 9.90 19.68
N GLU A 536 -14.52 8.65 19.33
CA GLU A 536 -15.64 7.90 19.91
C GLU A 536 -15.11 6.64 20.60
N PRO A 537 -15.66 6.25 21.77
CA PRO A 537 -15.35 4.97 22.39
C PRO A 537 -15.56 3.82 21.41
N GLY A 538 -14.55 2.95 21.27
CA GLY A 538 -14.58 1.82 20.36
C GLY A 538 -14.04 2.10 18.95
N LEU A 539 -13.59 3.32 18.63
CA LEU A 539 -12.84 3.60 17.40
C LEU A 539 -11.33 3.44 17.58
N HIS A 540 -10.67 2.87 16.57
CA HIS A 540 -9.22 2.69 16.58
C HIS A 540 -8.47 3.99 16.21
N ARG A 541 -7.93 4.70 17.22
CA ARG A 541 -7.23 5.99 17.05
C ARG A 541 -6.07 5.93 16.05
N ASP A 542 -5.20 4.92 16.14
CA ASP A 542 -4.06 4.81 15.20
C ASP A 542 -4.51 4.54 13.76
N ALA A 543 -5.67 3.90 13.57
CA ALA A 543 -6.24 3.66 12.25
C ALA A 543 -6.75 4.98 11.62
N ILE A 544 -7.35 5.85 12.43
CA ILE A 544 -7.73 7.22 12.04
C ILE A 544 -6.47 8.00 11.64
N ALA A 545 -5.47 8.03 12.52
CA ALA A 545 -4.22 8.74 12.26
C ALA A 545 -3.54 8.26 10.97
N HIS A 546 -3.45 6.93 10.78
CA HIS A 546 -2.91 6.35 9.56
C HIS A 546 -3.75 6.68 8.33
N LEU A 547 -5.09 6.69 8.43
CA LEU A 547 -5.94 7.05 7.30
C LEU A 547 -5.75 8.51 6.89
N VAL A 548 -5.71 9.45 7.84
CA VAL A 548 -5.45 10.88 7.57
C VAL A 548 -4.13 11.05 6.84
N HIS A 549 -3.06 10.51 7.43
CA HIS A 549 -1.72 10.55 6.84
C HIS A 549 -1.69 9.94 5.44
N ARG A 550 -2.33 8.79 5.25
CA ARG A 550 -2.41 8.11 3.95
C ARG A 550 -3.20 8.92 2.93
N VAL A 551 -4.33 9.52 3.30
CA VAL A 551 -5.16 10.27 2.35
C VAL A 551 -4.43 11.50 1.83
N LEU A 552 -3.67 12.18 2.68
CA LEU A 552 -2.86 13.34 2.28
C LEU A 552 -1.67 12.96 1.39
N ARG A 553 -1.00 11.83 1.70
CA ARG A 553 0.21 11.39 0.98
C ARG A 553 -0.04 10.42 -0.18
N ARG A 554 -1.23 9.85 -0.34
CA ARG A 554 -1.51 8.92 -1.46
C ARG A 554 -1.59 9.66 -2.79
N PRO A 555 -1.18 9.02 -3.90
CA PRO A 555 -1.51 9.50 -5.23
C PRO A 555 -3.01 9.70 -5.39
N ARG A 556 -3.39 10.70 -6.18
CA ARG A 556 -4.77 10.85 -6.65
C ARG A 556 -5.13 9.67 -7.55
N ASP A 557 -6.40 9.29 -7.54
CA ASP A 557 -6.89 8.28 -8.49
C ASP A 557 -6.64 8.77 -9.92
N ALA A 558 -6.09 7.89 -10.76
CA ALA A 558 -5.86 8.21 -12.17
C ALA A 558 -7.20 8.64 -12.82
N PRO A 559 -7.21 9.66 -13.71
CA PRO A 559 -8.46 10.13 -14.35
C PRO A 559 -9.23 9.01 -15.05
N LEU A 560 -8.53 8.00 -15.58
CA LEU A 560 -9.12 6.82 -16.19
C LEU A 560 -9.92 5.97 -15.18
N VAL A 561 -9.43 5.79 -13.96
CA VAL A 561 -10.15 5.08 -12.89
C VAL A 561 -11.42 5.83 -12.51
N ALA A 562 -11.35 7.16 -12.37
CA ALA A 562 -12.53 7.98 -12.08
C ALA A 562 -13.59 7.86 -13.18
N LYS A 563 -13.18 7.95 -14.46
CA LYS A 563 -14.06 7.75 -15.62
C LYS A 563 -14.68 6.35 -15.62
N PHE A 564 -13.88 5.32 -15.36
CA PHE A 564 -14.36 3.95 -15.32
C PHE A 564 -15.37 3.72 -14.19
N ARG A 565 -15.09 4.19 -12.98
CA ARG A 565 -16.03 4.13 -11.85
C ARG A 565 -17.34 4.87 -12.14
N ASN A 566 -17.28 6.05 -12.77
CA ASN A 566 -18.47 6.78 -13.18
C ASN A 566 -19.28 6.02 -14.24
N HIS A 567 -18.60 5.43 -15.24
CA HIS A 567 -19.25 4.58 -16.25
C HIS A 567 -19.98 3.39 -15.63
N LEU A 568 -19.37 2.73 -14.64
CA LEU A 568 -20.01 1.63 -13.91
C LEU A 568 -21.22 2.11 -13.10
N ARG A 569 -21.16 3.26 -12.42
CA ARG A 569 -22.31 3.85 -11.72
C ARG A 569 -23.47 4.13 -12.67
N HIS A 570 -23.20 4.72 -13.83
CA HIS A 570 -24.25 5.00 -14.82
C HIS A 570 -24.87 3.72 -15.38
N THR A 571 -24.04 2.73 -15.70
CA THR A 571 -24.51 1.48 -16.34
C THR A 571 -25.20 0.54 -15.36
N HIS A 572 -24.75 0.48 -14.11
CA HIS A 572 -25.18 -0.51 -13.11
C HIS A 572 -25.89 0.07 -11.89
N GLY A 573 -26.00 1.39 -11.78
CA GLY A 573 -26.55 2.10 -10.61
C GLY A 573 -25.47 2.40 -9.57
N SER A 574 -24.61 1.43 -9.27
CA SER A 574 -23.50 1.58 -8.34
C SER A 574 -22.29 0.73 -8.76
N ILE A 575 -21.15 0.97 -8.11
CA ILE A 575 -19.95 0.17 -8.31
C ILE A 575 -20.10 -1.21 -7.65
N ALA A 576 -20.76 -1.29 -6.49
CA ALA A 576 -21.04 -2.56 -5.81
C ALA A 576 -21.96 -3.47 -6.65
N SER A 577 -22.99 -2.90 -7.29
CA SER A 577 -23.86 -3.65 -8.20
C SER A 577 -23.11 -4.13 -9.44
N ALA A 578 -22.21 -3.31 -9.98
CA ALA A 578 -21.31 -3.75 -11.06
C ALA A 578 -20.42 -4.91 -10.61
N TRP A 579 -19.82 -4.82 -9.41
CA TRP A 579 -19.00 -5.89 -8.84
C TRP A 579 -19.79 -7.20 -8.71
N ARG A 580 -20.98 -7.12 -8.11
CA ARG A 580 -21.86 -8.28 -7.96
C ARG A 580 -22.23 -8.92 -9.29
N LYS A 581 -22.44 -8.12 -10.33
CA LYS A 581 -22.76 -8.61 -11.69
C LYS A 581 -21.60 -9.40 -12.30
N TYR A 582 -20.38 -8.87 -12.25
CA TYR A 582 -19.24 -9.46 -12.98
C TYR A 582 -18.41 -10.44 -12.15
N PHE A 583 -18.35 -10.25 -10.83
CA PHE A 583 -17.49 -11.03 -9.93
C PHE A 583 -18.30 -11.82 -8.88
N GLY A 584 -19.62 -11.59 -8.79
CA GLY A 584 -20.52 -12.39 -7.98
C GLY A 584 -20.28 -12.22 -6.48
N LYS A 585 -19.91 -13.32 -5.82
CA LYS A 585 -19.70 -13.42 -4.37
C LYS A 585 -18.21 -13.49 -4.01
N THR A 586 -17.30 -13.02 -4.86
CA THR A 586 -15.87 -13.00 -4.52
C THR A 586 -15.50 -11.70 -3.78
N ALA A 587 -14.64 -11.82 -2.77
CA ALA A 587 -14.08 -10.68 -2.05
C ALA A 587 -13.02 -9.93 -2.88
N GLN A 588 -12.32 -10.69 -3.72
CA GLN A 588 -11.19 -10.27 -4.52
C GLN A 588 -11.35 -10.76 -5.96
N VAL A 589 -10.74 -10.04 -6.89
CA VAL A 589 -10.70 -10.39 -8.30
C VAL A 589 -9.25 -10.41 -8.77
N VAL A 590 -8.89 -11.44 -9.54
CA VAL A 590 -7.59 -11.56 -10.23
C VAL A 590 -7.65 -10.90 -11.60
N PHE A 591 -6.49 -10.57 -12.18
CA PHE A 591 -6.42 -9.80 -13.42
C PHE A 591 -7.22 -10.40 -14.58
N GLY A 592 -7.20 -11.72 -14.75
CA GLY A 592 -7.94 -12.40 -15.82
C GLY A 592 -9.45 -12.11 -15.81
N ASN A 593 -10.07 -12.21 -14.63
CA ASN A 593 -11.50 -11.94 -14.43
C ASN A 593 -11.81 -10.45 -14.58
N PHE A 594 -10.95 -9.59 -14.02
CA PHE A 594 -11.09 -8.14 -14.16
C PHE A 594 -11.02 -7.69 -15.62
N ARG A 595 -10.03 -8.19 -16.37
CA ARG A 595 -9.84 -7.89 -17.79
C ARG A 595 -11.06 -8.29 -18.62
N HIS A 596 -11.68 -9.44 -18.31
CA HIS A 596 -12.90 -9.86 -18.99
C HIS A 596 -14.05 -8.87 -18.74
N ALA A 597 -14.29 -8.49 -17.49
CA ALA A 597 -15.32 -7.51 -17.14
C ALA A 597 -15.07 -6.13 -17.78
N VAL A 598 -13.82 -5.66 -17.81
CA VAL A 598 -13.44 -4.41 -18.49
C VAL A 598 -13.63 -4.51 -20.01
N SER A 599 -13.40 -5.69 -20.60
CA SER A 599 -13.63 -5.94 -22.02
C SER A 599 -15.11 -5.84 -22.40
N ASP A 600 -16.02 -6.28 -21.53
CA ASP A 600 -17.48 -6.13 -21.74
C ASP A 600 -17.92 -4.66 -21.79
N HIS A 601 -17.10 -3.76 -21.24
CA HIS A 601 -17.28 -2.32 -21.32
C HIS A 601 -16.51 -1.65 -22.46
N GLY A 602 -15.89 -2.43 -23.36
CA GLY A 602 -15.13 -1.90 -24.50
C GLY A 602 -13.79 -1.26 -24.14
N LEU A 603 -13.30 -1.48 -22.92
CA LEU A 603 -12.07 -0.88 -22.38
C LEU A 603 -10.91 -1.89 -22.31
N ARG A 604 -10.96 -2.96 -23.12
CA ARG A 604 -9.98 -4.07 -23.08
C ARG A 604 -8.52 -3.60 -23.13
N MET A 605 -8.21 -2.62 -23.99
CA MET A 605 -6.85 -2.09 -24.16
C MET A 605 -6.36 -1.30 -22.94
N SER A 606 -7.27 -0.81 -22.10
CA SER A 606 -6.98 -0.06 -20.88
C SER A 606 -7.05 -0.91 -19.62
N ALA A 607 -7.28 -2.22 -19.74
CA ALA A 607 -7.49 -3.10 -18.60
C ALA A 607 -6.26 -3.18 -17.68
N THR A 608 -5.05 -3.24 -18.24
CA THR A 608 -3.82 -3.25 -17.45
C THR A 608 -3.60 -1.92 -16.73
N GLU A 609 -3.76 -0.78 -17.40
CA GLU A 609 -3.62 0.54 -16.78
C GLU A 609 -4.61 0.72 -15.62
N LEU A 610 -5.88 0.37 -15.84
CA LEU A 610 -6.90 0.36 -14.80
C LEU A 610 -6.54 -0.56 -13.64
N TRP A 611 -6.02 -1.75 -13.95
CA TRP A 611 -5.60 -2.72 -12.94
C TRP A 611 -4.49 -2.16 -12.06
N MET A 612 -3.45 -1.59 -12.65
CA MET A 612 -2.29 -1.08 -11.92
C MET A 612 -2.66 0.11 -11.02
N ALA A 613 -3.61 0.94 -11.46
CA ALA A 613 -4.13 2.05 -10.68
C ALA A 613 -5.05 1.61 -9.53
N LEU A 614 -5.77 0.49 -9.70
CA LEU A 614 -6.68 -0.06 -8.68
C LEU A 614 -5.97 -0.99 -7.69
N ASP A 615 -4.99 -1.77 -8.14
CA ASP A 615 -4.10 -2.61 -7.31
C ASP A 615 -2.93 -1.78 -6.78
N ALA A 616 -3.28 -0.76 -5.99
CA ALA A 616 -2.29 0.09 -5.34
C ALA A 616 -1.44 -0.68 -4.32
N SER A 617 -1.96 -1.80 -3.78
CA SER A 617 -1.27 -2.70 -2.85
C SER A 617 -0.24 -3.60 -3.51
N MET A 618 -0.29 -3.75 -4.85
CA MET A 618 0.52 -4.68 -5.62
C MET A 618 0.30 -6.13 -5.17
N ALA A 619 -0.89 -6.42 -4.65
CA ALA A 619 -1.24 -7.73 -4.11
C ALA A 619 -1.50 -8.75 -5.23
N GLY A 620 -1.61 -8.32 -6.49
CA GLY A 620 -2.04 -9.17 -7.59
C GLY A 620 -3.53 -9.47 -7.56
N CYS A 621 -4.28 -8.74 -6.74
CA CYS A 621 -5.74 -8.80 -6.67
C CYS A 621 -6.31 -7.42 -6.35
N ILE A 622 -7.50 -7.13 -6.89
CA ILE A 622 -8.30 -5.98 -6.46
C ILE A 622 -9.39 -6.51 -5.56
N SER A 623 -9.61 -5.89 -4.41
CA SER A 623 -10.73 -6.20 -3.53
C SER A 623 -11.96 -5.32 -3.80
N LEU A 624 -13.14 -5.79 -3.39
CA LEU A 624 -14.35 -4.96 -3.41
C LEU A 624 -14.15 -3.65 -2.62
N PHE A 625 -13.38 -3.71 -1.52
CA PHE A 625 -13.07 -2.53 -0.72
C PHE A 625 -12.15 -1.52 -1.43
N GLU A 626 -11.13 -1.96 -2.16
CA GLU A 626 -10.30 -1.06 -2.98
C GLU A 626 -11.09 -0.49 -4.17
N PHE A 627 -12.03 -1.26 -4.70
CA PHE A 627 -12.83 -0.87 -5.86
C PHE A 627 -13.94 0.13 -5.51
N ALA A 628 -14.63 -0.09 -4.38
CA ALA A 628 -15.78 0.69 -3.91
C ALA A 628 -15.81 0.83 -2.37
N PRO A 629 -14.86 1.59 -1.77
CA PRO A 629 -14.74 1.69 -0.32
C PRO A 629 -16.00 2.24 0.36
N ASP A 630 -16.62 3.25 -0.27
CA ASP A 630 -17.82 3.92 0.26
C ASP A 630 -19.03 2.98 0.32
N SER A 631 -19.27 2.24 -0.77
CA SER A 631 -20.34 1.25 -0.86
C SER A 631 -20.16 0.15 0.19
N VAL A 632 -18.94 -0.37 0.33
CA VAL A 632 -18.64 -1.39 1.34
C VAL A 632 -18.95 -0.91 2.74
N ALA A 633 -18.48 0.29 3.09
CA ALA A 633 -18.69 0.80 4.44
C ALA A 633 -20.16 1.05 4.74
N ASN A 634 -20.93 1.57 3.78
CA ASN A 634 -22.38 1.76 3.92
C ASN A 634 -23.11 0.42 4.10
N LEU A 635 -22.77 -0.59 3.30
CA LEU A 635 -23.36 -1.93 3.41
C LEU A 635 -23.03 -2.58 4.76
N LEU A 636 -21.78 -2.48 5.22
CA LEU A 636 -21.37 -3.04 6.52
C LEU A 636 -22.07 -2.34 7.69
N ARG A 637 -22.17 -1.00 7.66
CA ARG A 637 -22.93 -0.24 8.65
C ARG A 637 -24.38 -0.65 8.69
N PHE A 638 -25.01 -0.82 7.52
CA PHE A 638 -26.37 -1.30 7.44
C PHE A 638 -26.53 -2.67 8.11
N ILE A 639 -25.64 -3.62 7.83
CA ILE A 639 -25.69 -4.96 8.44
C ILE A 639 -25.45 -4.89 9.94
N THR A 640 -24.54 -4.05 10.42
CA THR A 640 -24.32 -3.84 11.86
C THR A 640 -25.59 -3.34 12.54
N ARG A 641 -26.27 -2.33 11.95
CA ARG A 641 -27.55 -1.82 12.47
C ARG A 641 -28.67 -2.86 12.45
N LEU A 642 -28.74 -3.67 11.39
CA LEU A 642 -29.67 -4.79 11.32
C LEU A 642 -29.43 -5.77 12.48
N ARG A 643 -28.17 -6.11 12.74
CA ARG A 643 -27.81 -7.04 13.83
C ARG A 643 -28.15 -6.54 15.22
N GLU A 644 -27.97 -5.24 15.45
CA GLU A 644 -28.31 -4.60 16.73
C GLU A 644 -29.83 -4.54 16.96
N THR A 645 -30.61 -4.38 15.89
CA THR A 645 -32.04 -4.08 16.00
C THR A 645 -32.94 -5.31 15.86
N VAL A 646 -32.52 -6.32 15.09
CA VAL A 646 -33.32 -7.51 14.84
C VAL A 646 -33.39 -8.39 16.11
N PRO A 647 -34.60 -8.68 16.64
CA PRO A 647 -34.74 -9.38 17.92
C PRO A 647 -34.32 -10.86 17.87
N ASN A 648 -34.49 -11.50 16.70
CA ASN A 648 -34.12 -12.90 16.48
C ASN A 648 -33.12 -13.02 15.33
N LYS A 649 -31.89 -13.46 15.62
CA LYS A 649 -30.84 -13.65 14.63
C LYS A 649 -31.21 -14.63 13.51
N GLY A 650 -32.18 -15.53 13.71
CA GLY A 650 -32.71 -16.39 12.65
C GLY A 650 -33.31 -15.63 11.46
N ILE A 651 -33.87 -14.43 11.70
CA ILE A 651 -34.41 -13.55 10.65
C ILE A 651 -33.31 -13.12 9.66
N LEU A 652 -32.07 -12.97 10.14
CA LEU A 652 -30.93 -12.60 9.30
C LEU A 652 -30.48 -13.72 8.36
N VAL A 653 -30.87 -14.97 8.65
CA VAL A 653 -30.49 -16.13 7.82
C VAL A 653 -31.37 -16.21 6.56
N ASN A 654 -32.65 -15.86 6.67
CA ASN A 654 -33.60 -15.92 5.57
C ASN A 654 -33.88 -14.51 5.01
N PRO A 655 -33.49 -14.22 3.75
CA PRO A 655 -33.68 -12.91 3.14
C PRO A 655 -35.14 -12.44 3.05
N SER A 656 -36.09 -13.36 2.87
CA SER A 656 -37.52 -13.03 2.82
C SER A 656 -38.06 -12.66 4.20
N ASP A 657 -37.58 -13.34 5.25
CA ASP A 657 -37.96 -13.02 6.63
C ASP A 657 -37.37 -11.67 7.06
N LEU A 658 -36.12 -11.39 6.68
CA LEU A 658 -35.50 -10.07 6.89
C LEU A 658 -36.30 -8.95 6.24
N MET A 659 -36.70 -9.15 4.98
CA MET A 659 -37.49 -8.16 4.27
C MET A 659 -38.88 -7.97 4.92
N SER A 660 -39.54 -9.06 5.29
CA SER A 660 -40.84 -9.02 5.99
C SER A 660 -40.74 -8.31 7.33
N TRP A 661 -39.66 -8.57 8.07
CA TRP A 661 -39.36 -7.90 9.33
C TRP A 661 -39.11 -6.40 9.14
N LEU A 662 -38.36 -5.98 8.11
CA LEU A 662 -38.13 -4.57 7.80
C LEU A 662 -39.44 -3.81 7.55
N VAL A 663 -40.33 -4.42 6.77
CA VAL A 663 -41.67 -3.87 6.46
C VAL A 663 -42.52 -3.76 7.72
N PHE A 664 -42.56 -4.83 8.52
CA PHE A 664 -43.31 -4.89 9.78
C PHE A 664 -42.80 -3.85 10.79
N ASN A 665 -41.49 -3.79 11.00
CA ASN A 665 -40.83 -2.88 11.95
C ASN A 665 -41.08 -1.41 11.60
N ALA A 666 -41.21 -1.09 10.31
CA ALA A 666 -41.53 0.27 9.86
C ALA A 666 -43.02 0.56 9.75
N SER A 667 -43.89 -0.44 10.03
CA SER A 667 -45.35 -0.33 9.93
C SER A 667 -45.82 0.22 8.57
N ILE A 668 -45.15 -0.18 7.49
CA ILE A 668 -45.53 0.22 6.12
C ILE A 668 -46.30 -0.89 5.40
N ARG A 669 -47.16 -0.51 4.47
CA ARG A 669 -47.74 -1.43 3.48
C ARG A 669 -46.95 -1.32 2.19
N ILE A 670 -46.40 -2.44 1.73
CA ILE A 670 -45.70 -2.52 0.43
C ILE A 670 -46.72 -2.77 -0.68
N LYS A 671 -46.47 -2.21 -1.87
CA LYS A 671 -47.37 -2.40 -3.02
C LYS A 671 -47.35 -3.83 -3.57
N THR A 672 -46.17 -4.44 -3.58
CA THR A 672 -45.95 -5.77 -4.17
C THR A 672 -45.22 -6.64 -3.15
N THR A 673 -45.75 -7.83 -2.88
CA THR A 673 -45.12 -8.80 -1.98
C THR A 673 -43.71 -9.13 -2.48
N ASP A 674 -42.74 -9.19 -1.56
CA ASP A 674 -41.33 -9.48 -1.84
C ASP A 674 -40.61 -8.47 -2.76
N GLN A 675 -41.14 -7.25 -2.90
CA GLN A 675 -40.43 -6.14 -3.57
C GLN A 675 -40.44 -4.88 -2.72
N LEU A 676 -39.30 -4.19 -2.66
CA LEU A 676 -39.19 -2.86 -2.04
C LEU A 676 -38.79 -1.83 -3.08
N GLU A 677 -39.70 -0.92 -3.40
CA GLU A 677 -39.36 0.29 -4.17
C GLU A 677 -38.41 1.20 -3.36
N GLN A 678 -37.63 2.05 -4.03
CA GLN A 678 -36.73 3.00 -3.35
C GLN A 678 -37.43 3.85 -2.26
N SER A 679 -38.64 4.33 -2.53
CA SER A 679 -39.40 5.15 -1.57
C SER A 679 -39.87 4.36 -0.35
N GLU A 680 -40.19 3.06 -0.53
CA GLU A 680 -40.53 2.13 0.55
C GLU A 680 -39.27 1.76 1.34
N PHE A 681 -38.14 1.54 0.64
CA PHE A 681 -36.86 1.25 1.26
C PHE A 681 -36.39 2.36 2.20
N ARG A 682 -36.50 3.63 1.79
CA ARG A 682 -36.24 4.79 2.68
C ARG A 682 -37.08 4.74 3.96
N LYS A 683 -38.35 4.32 3.86
CA LYS A 683 -39.25 4.23 5.02
C LYS A 683 -38.85 3.07 5.93
N VAL A 684 -38.50 1.90 5.39
CA VAL A 684 -38.11 0.74 6.23
C VAL A 684 -36.78 0.94 6.96
N LEU A 685 -35.90 1.80 6.44
CA LEU A 685 -34.63 2.09 7.10
C LEU A 685 -34.72 3.20 8.16
N ARG A 686 -35.83 3.95 8.24
CA ARG A 686 -36.01 5.02 9.24
C ARG A 686 -35.95 4.51 10.68
N PRO A 687 -36.60 3.38 11.07
CA PRO A 687 -36.46 2.82 12.42
C PRO A 687 -35.02 2.46 12.80
N LEU A 688 -34.16 2.17 11.80
CA LEU A 688 -32.74 1.87 11.99
C LEU A 688 -31.87 3.13 12.11
N ARG A 689 -32.49 4.32 12.15
CA ARG A 689 -31.83 5.64 12.20
C ARG A 689 -30.88 5.88 11.03
N ILE A 690 -31.19 5.32 9.86
CA ILE A 690 -30.44 5.57 8.62
C ILE A 690 -31.09 6.75 7.91
N SER A 691 -30.29 7.76 7.54
CA SER A 691 -30.78 8.94 6.83
C SER A 691 -31.28 8.58 5.42
N PRO A 692 -32.21 9.35 4.84
CA PRO A 692 -32.71 9.09 3.48
C PRO A 692 -31.60 9.05 2.43
N THR A 693 -30.58 9.91 2.55
CA THR A 693 -29.45 9.98 1.61
C THR A 693 -28.57 8.72 1.66
N VAL A 694 -28.31 8.21 2.85
CA VAL A 694 -27.58 6.95 3.04
C VAL A 694 -28.44 5.76 2.60
N ALA A 695 -29.74 5.79 2.88
CA ALA A 695 -30.69 4.78 2.41
C ALA A 695 -30.71 4.68 0.87
N ASP A 696 -30.65 5.80 0.16
CA ASP A 696 -30.54 5.82 -1.30
C ASP A 696 -29.24 5.22 -1.82
N SER A 697 -28.15 5.50 -1.13
CA SER A 697 -26.83 4.95 -1.48
C SER A 697 -26.83 3.43 -1.29
N ILE A 698 -27.33 2.94 -0.16
CA ILE A 698 -27.49 1.50 0.11
C ILE A 698 -28.43 0.85 -0.91
N PHE A 699 -29.52 1.52 -1.26
CA PHE A 699 -30.44 1.02 -2.28
C PHE A 699 -29.73 0.83 -3.62
N ALA A 700 -28.97 1.84 -4.06
CA ALA A 700 -28.19 1.77 -5.29
C ALA A 700 -27.10 0.69 -5.25
N ASP A 701 -26.48 0.46 -4.08
CA ASP A 701 -25.46 -0.56 -3.85
C ASP A 701 -26.02 -1.99 -3.87
N LEU A 702 -27.28 -2.17 -3.48
CA LEU A 702 -27.96 -3.47 -3.48
C LEU A 702 -28.68 -3.78 -4.80
N HIS A 703 -29.25 -2.76 -5.42
CA HIS A 703 -30.10 -2.90 -6.59
C HIS A 703 -29.27 -3.35 -7.80
N SER A 704 -29.55 -4.55 -8.32
CA SER A 704 -28.95 -5.02 -9.56
C SER A 704 -29.72 -4.44 -10.75
N LYS A 705 -29.22 -3.37 -11.38
CA LYS A 705 -29.77 -2.94 -12.68
C LYS A 705 -29.55 -4.06 -13.70
N GLY A 706 -30.63 -4.77 -14.04
CA GLY A 706 -30.61 -5.74 -15.12
C GLY A 706 -30.39 -5.04 -16.46
N THR A 707 -29.65 -5.64 -17.38
CA THR A 707 -29.35 -5.08 -18.72
C THR A 707 -30.54 -5.11 -19.69
N GLY A 708 -31.78 -5.07 -19.18
CA GLY A 708 -33.00 -5.20 -19.98
C GLY A 708 -34.09 -4.23 -19.54
N LYS A 709 -35.27 -4.31 -20.18
CA LYS A 709 -36.52 -3.63 -19.80
C LYS A 709 -37.07 -4.15 -18.46
N HIS A 710 -36.20 -4.32 -17.46
CA HIS A 710 -36.63 -4.75 -16.15
C HIS A 710 -37.51 -3.66 -15.52
N PRO A 711 -38.53 -4.08 -14.75
CA PRO A 711 -39.45 -3.17 -14.08
C PRO A 711 -38.71 -2.27 -13.08
N ALA A 712 -39.46 -1.31 -12.53
CA ALA A 712 -39.02 -0.23 -11.63
C ALA A 712 -37.88 -0.59 -10.66
N ASP A 713 -37.10 0.42 -10.26
CA ASP A 713 -36.06 0.34 -9.23
C ASP A 713 -36.61 -0.32 -7.94
N VAL A 714 -36.49 -1.65 -7.84
CA VAL A 714 -36.93 -2.47 -6.70
C VAL A 714 -35.82 -3.36 -6.16
N LEU A 715 -35.84 -3.63 -4.85
CA LEU A 715 -35.02 -4.65 -4.20
C LEU A 715 -35.83 -5.93 -4.00
N LEU A 716 -35.15 -7.06 -4.16
CA LEU A 716 -35.70 -8.41 -4.05
C LEU A 716 -35.01 -9.19 -2.92
N PRO A 717 -35.58 -10.32 -2.44
CA PRO A 717 -34.95 -11.18 -1.44
C PRO A 717 -33.52 -11.61 -1.82
N LYS A 718 -33.23 -11.83 -3.11
CA LYS A 718 -31.87 -12.16 -3.58
C LYS A 718 -30.83 -11.07 -3.33
N ASP A 719 -31.24 -9.81 -3.18
CA ASP A 719 -30.35 -8.68 -2.94
C ASP A 719 -29.93 -8.64 -1.47
N PHE A 720 -30.88 -8.88 -0.57
CA PHE A 720 -30.59 -9.15 0.83
C PHE A 720 -29.77 -10.42 1.02
N ALA A 721 -30.02 -11.47 0.22
CA ALA A 721 -29.18 -12.67 0.24
C ALA A 721 -27.71 -12.37 -0.06
N TRP A 722 -27.43 -11.46 -1.01
CA TRP A 722 -26.07 -11.01 -1.29
C TRP A 722 -25.51 -10.10 -0.19
N LEU A 723 -26.31 -9.17 0.34
CA LEU A 723 -25.94 -8.33 1.48
C LEU A 723 -25.39 -9.18 2.63
N MET A 724 -26.07 -10.29 2.97
CA MET A 724 -25.67 -11.19 4.05
C MET A 724 -24.36 -11.94 3.78
N THR A 725 -23.86 -11.96 2.54
CA THR A 725 -22.52 -12.49 2.22
C THR A 725 -21.40 -11.48 2.46
N VAL A 726 -21.67 -10.17 2.41
CA VAL A 726 -20.65 -9.11 2.48
C VAL A 726 -19.71 -9.25 3.69
N PRO A 727 -20.18 -9.57 4.92
CA PRO A 727 -19.29 -9.70 6.07
C PRO A 727 -18.38 -10.94 6.02
N ARG A 728 -18.67 -11.91 5.14
CA ARG A 728 -17.76 -13.04 4.87
C ARG A 728 -16.69 -12.69 3.87
N LEU A 729 -16.96 -11.70 3.03
CA LEU A 729 -16.04 -11.22 2.02
C LEU A 729 -15.02 -10.24 2.60
N LEU A 730 -15.40 -9.52 3.66
CA LEU A 730 -14.66 -8.35 4.13
C LEU A 730 -14.58 -8.34 5.65
N CYS A 731 -13.44 -7.89 6.17
CA CYS A 731 -13.27 -7.68 7.61
C CYS A 731 -13.98 -6.39 8.02
N ALA A 732 -15.16 -6.53 8.65
CA ALA A 732 -15.99 -5.41 9.02
C ALA A 732 -15.28 -4.41 9.96
N SER A 733 -14.62 -4.91 11.01
CA SER A 733 -13.90 -4.08 11.99
C SER A 733 -12.80 -3.25 11.35
N CYS A 734 -12.01 -3.83 10.44
CA CYS A 734 -11.04 -3.08 9.66
C CYS A 734 -11.73 -2.04 8.78
N ALA A 735 -12.79 -2.43 8.07
CA ALA A 735 -13.52 -1.57 7.15
C ALA A 735 -14.21 -0.37 7.83
N THR A 736 -14.66 -0.52 9.08
CA THR A 736 -15.42 0.50 9.81
C THR A 736 -14.71 1.08 11.05
N PHE A 737 -13.44 0.73 11.25
CA PHE A 737 -12.61 1.13 12.40
C PHE A 737 -13.18 0.82 13.79
N THR A 738 -14.12 -0.11 13.87
CA THR A 738 -14.72 -0.55 15.14
C THR A 738 -13.81 -1.59 15.80
N LEU A 739 -13.41 -1.35 17.05
CA LEU A 739 -12.57 -2.24 17.86
C LEU A 739 -13.35 -3.46 18.36
N ASP A 740 -14.66 -3.30 18.56
CA ASP A 740 -15.53 -4.42 18.89
C ASP A 740 -15.61 -5.34 17.68
N ALA A 741 -14.84 -6.42 17.74
CA ALA A 741 -15.11 -7.61 16.97
C ALA A 741 -16.47 -8.12 17.42
N ILE A 742 -17.55 -7.54 16.88
CA ILE A 742 -18.81 -8.27 16.76
C ILE A 742 -18.37 -9.60 16.14
N ASP A 743 -18.53 -10.68 16.87
CA ASP A 743 -17.97 -11.97 16.50
C ASP A 743 -18.72 -12.50 15.25
N TRP A 744 -18.30 -12.00 14.08
CA TRP A 744 -18.93 -12.29 12.79
C TRP A 744 -18.81 -13.78 12.47
N GLU A 745 -17.77 -14.44 12.99
CA GLU A 745 -17.45 -15.85 12.80
C GLU A 745 -18.45 -16.78 13.52
N ASN A 746 -18.87 -16.43 14.74
CA ASN A 746 -19.84 -17.24 15.51
C ASN A 746 -21.21 -17.41 14.83
N ILE A 747 -21.65 -16.47 13.99
CA ILE A 747 -22.93 -16.57 13.27
C ILE A 747 -22.79 -17.44 12.01
N VAL A 748 -21.62 -17.45 11.38
CA VAL A 748 -21.37 -18.29 10.20
C VAL A 748 -21.33 -19.77 10.60
N HIS A 749 -20.77 -20.08 11.76
CA HIS A 749 -20.80 -21.44 12.30
C HIS A 749 -22.22 -21.90 12.70
N ALA A 750 -23.11 -20.99 13.12
CA ALA A 750 -24.50 -21.33 13.39
C ALA A 750 -25.27 -21.80 12.13
N GLU A 751 -24.92 -21.32 10.93
CA GLU A 751 -25.50 -21.78 9.66
C GLU A 751 -25.08 -23.23 9.33
N GLN A 752 -23.85 -23.62 9.65
CA GLN A 752 -23.38 -25.00 9.51
C GLN A 752 -24.06 -25.97 10.49
N LEU A 753 -24.52 -25.47 11.64
CA LEU A 753 -25.19 -26.27 12.67
C LEU A 753 -26.71 -26.38 12.48
N LEU A 754 -27.34 -25.47 11.74
CA LEU A 754 -28.79 -25.44 11.51
C LEU A 754 -29.24 -26.22 10.27
N VAL A 755 -28.33 -26.60 9.37
CA VAL A 755 -28.61 -27.56 8.30
C VAL A 755 -28.46 -28.98 8.85
N LYS A 756 -29.47 -29.47 9.58
CA LYS A 756 -29.63 -30.92 9.74
C LYS A 756 -29.87 -31.50 8.34
N PRO A 757 -29.11 -32.51 7.88
CA PRO A 757 -29.41 -33.15 6.61
C PRO A 757 -30.79 -33.77 6.72
N ALA A 758 -31.78 -33.17 6.06
CA ALA A 758 -33.02 -33.87 5.79
C ALA A 758 -32.66 -35.06 4.91
N ASP A 759 -33.02 -36.26 5.36
CA ASP A 759 -32.84 -37.55 4.69
C ASP A 759 -33.21 -37.47 3.20
N ARG A 760 -32.24 -37.13 2.36
CA ARG A 760 -32.34 -37.32 0.92
C ARG A 760 -31.68 -38.65 0.60
N LYS A 761 -32.51 -39.68 0.48
CA LYS A 761 -32.17 -40.92 -0.21
C LYS A 761 -31.66 -40.56 -1.61
N PHE A 762 -30.36 -40.68 -1.80
CA PHE A 762 -29.73 -40.56 -3.11
C PHE A 762 -29.99 -41.85 -3.89
N GLU A 763 -30.79 -41.76 -4.95
CA GLU A 763 -30.79 -42.73 -6.03
C GLU A 763 -29.41 -42.71 -6.70
N ARG A 764 -28.80 -43.89 -6.80
CA ARG A 764 -27.53 -44.11 -7.51
C ARG A 764 -27.81 -44.08 -9.02
N HIS A 765 -27.05 -43.28 -9.75
CA HIS A 765 -26.75 -43.57 -11.15
C HIS A 765 -25.23 -43.68 -11.36
N PRO A 766 -24.78 -44.52 -12.31
CA PRO A 766 -23.47 -45.17 -12.26
C PRO A 766 -22.34 -44.35 -12.89
N MET A 767 -21.15 -44.66 -12.37
CA MET A 767 -19.81 -44.22 -12.76
C MET A 767 -19.45 -44.51 -14.21
N ALA A 768 -18.60 -43.65 -14.80
CA ALA A 768 -17.56 -44.06 -15.74
C ALA A 768 -16.37 -43.08 -15.68
N GLY A 769 -15.17 -43.62 -15.40
CA GLY A 769 -13.89 -42.99 -15.76
C GLY A 769 -12.97 -42.58 -14.60
N GLU A 770 -12.41 -43.57 -13.89
CA GLU A 770 -11.29 -43.39 -12.95
C GLU A 770 -9.98 -43.01 -13.66
N LEU A 771 -9.22 -42.08 -13.08
CA LEU A 771 -7.79 -41.90 -13.31
C LEU A 771 -7.05 -42.02 -11.96
N PRO A 772 -5.83 -42.58 -11.93
CA PRO A 772 -5.20 -43.09 -10.71
C PRO A 772 -4.57 -41.98 -9.86
N LEU A 773 -4.88 -42.00 -8.57
CA LEU A 773 -4.18 -41.25 -7.52
C LEU A 773 -2.84 -41.91 -7.20
N ILE A 774 -1.75 -41.15 -7.37
CA ILE A 774 -0.40 -41.50 -6.91
C ILE A 774 -0.29 -41.19 -5.40
N PRO A 775 0.15 -42.12 -4.54
CA PRO A 775 0.25 -41.91 -3.11
C PRO A 775 1.54 -41.17 -2.75
N TRP A 776 1.42 -40.01 -2.10
CA TRP A 776 2.55 -39.38 -1.42
C TRP A 776 2.86 -40.16 -0.14
N ARG A 777 4.00 -40.86 -0.12
CA ARG A 777 4.62 -41.43 1.08
C ARG A 777 5.35 -40.31 1.84
N SER A 778 4.95 -40.07 3.08
CA SER A 778 5.80 -39.43 4.10
C SER A 778 6.89 -40.41 4.57
N PRO A 779 8.12 -39.95 4.84
CA PRO A 779 9.03 -40.69 5.69
C PRO A 779 8.78 -40.32 7.16
N ILE A 780 8.57 -41.36 7.96
CA ILE A 780 8.51 -41.39 9.42
C ILE A 780 9.89 -41.07 10.01
N GLY A 781 9.90 -40.40 11.15
CA GLY A 781 11.08 -40.26 12.02
C GLY A 781 10.74 -39.55 13.33
N PHE A 782 9.99 -40.22 14.19
CA PHE A 782 9.74 -39.87 15.59
C PHE A 782 11.06 -39.77 16.38
N VAL A 783 11.28 -38.69 17.12
CA VAL A 783 12.06 -38.67 18.36
C VAL A 783 11.32 -37.76 19.35
N GLU A 784 10.81 -38.37 20.41
CA GLU A 784 10.28 -37.69 21.60
C GLU A 784 11.42 -37.04 22.40
N SER A 785 11.18 -35.87 22.99
CA SER A 785 11.88 -35.37 24.19
C SER A 785 11.22 -34.10 24.76
N PRO A 786 11.39 -33.80 26.05
CA PRO A 786 10.26 -33.52 26.93
C PRO A 786 10.15 -32.07 27.43
N SER A 787 9.02 -31.84 28.10
CA SER A 787 8.58 -30.62 28.76
C SER A 787 9.54 -30.03 29.80
N GLN A 788 9.56 -28.70 29.84
CA GLN A 788 9.44 -27.83 31.02
C GLN A 788 10.10 -28.30 32.34
N ARG A 789 11.14 -27.58 32.75
CA ARG A 789 11.38 -27.27 34.17
C ARG A 789 11.81 -25.83 34.34
N ALA A 790 11.01 -25.12 35.13
CA ALA A 790 11.26 -23.78 35.63
C ALA A 790 12.36 -23.83 36.71
N HIS A 791 13.27 -22.85 36.68
CA HIS A 791 14.14 -22.54 37.81
C HIS A 791 13.45 -21.49 38.68
N ALA A 792 13.08 -21.91 39.90
CA ALA A 792 12.80 -21.03 41.00
C ALA A 792 14.13 -20.61 41.64
N VAL A 793 14.35 -19.30 41.77
CA VAL A 793 15.41 -18.72 42.60
C VAL A 793 14.72 -18.25 43.88
N SER A 794 15.09 -18.84 45.02
CA SER A 794 14.76 -18.31 46.34
C SER A 794 16.04 -18.24 47.19
N SER A 795 16.16 -17.08 47.80
CA SER A 795 17.07 -16.61 48.84
C SER A 795 17.36 -17.60 49.96
N THR A 796 18.58 -17.59 50.52
CA THR A 796 18.83 -17.21 51.93
C THR A 796 20.33 -17.10 52.30
N THR A 797 20.61 -16.09 53.13
CA THR A 797 21.62 -15.99 54.21
C THR A 797 23.13 -16.06 53.93
N ALA A 798 23.81 -14.94 54.22
CA ALA A 798 25.07 -14.93 54.97
C ALA A 798 25.19 -13.63 55.81
N THR A 799 25.22 -13.82 57.14
CA THR A 799 25.82 -12.99 58.20
C THR A 799 27.29 -12.65 57.88
N GLY A 800 27.96 -11.58 58.33
CA GLY A 800 27.73 -10.50 59.29
C GLY A 800 29.06 -9.75 59.54
N LEU A 801 29.01 -8.65 60.32
CA LEU A 801 30.09 -7.85 60.95
C LEU A 801 30.94 -6.94 60.02
N GLY A 802 31.12 -5.64 60.28
CA GLY A 802 30.71 -4.77 61.39
C GLY A 802 31.08 -3.29 61.16
N ASP A 803 30.52 -2.43 62.03
CA ASP A 803 31.01 -1.12 62.54
C ASP A 803 31.26 0.05 61.54
N THR A 804 30.86 1.32 61.75
CA THR A 804 30.36 2.11 62.90
C THR A 804 29.97 3.52 62.40
N MET A 805 29.00 4.17 63.08
CA MET A 805 28.85 5.63 63.39
C MET A 805 28.63 6.64 62.23
N ASP A 806 27.74 7.66 62.24
CA ASP A 806 26.85 8.35 63.21
C ASP A 806 25.66 8.98 62.40
N THR A 807 24.38 8.81 62.77
CA THR A 807 23.47 9.78 63.46
C THR A 807 23.70 11.26 63.12
N GLU A 808 22.72 12.03 62.64
CA GLU A 808 21.61 12.59 63.44
C GLU A 808 20.29 12.81 62.65
N THR A 809 19.21 12.45 63.34
CA THR A 809 17.79 12.83 63.21
C THR A 809 17.59 14.35 63.45
N VAL A 810 16.48 14.98 63.03
CA VAL A 810 15.30 15.24 63.89
C VAL A 810 14.10 15.66 63.04
N ASP A 811 12.96 15.14 63.47
CA ASP A 811 11.58 15.26 63.00
C ASP A 811 10.87 16.60 63.32
N THR A 812 9.69 16.72 62.69
CA THR A 812 8.37 17.17 63.21
C THR A 812 7.95 18.65 63.23
N GLU A 813 6.80 18.86 62.56
CA GLU A 813 5.60 19.63 62.96
C GLU A 813 5.72 21.17 63.03
N ALA A 814 4.68 21.99 62.90
CA ALA A 814 3.34 22.05 62.32
C ALA A 814 2.79 23.43 62.79
N GLU A 815 1.75 23.97 62.15
CA GLU A 815 0.92 25.12 62.61
C GLU A 815 1.56 26.53 62.56
N ASP A 816 0.86 27.64 62.38
CA ASP A 816 -0.42 28.03 61.76
C ASP A 816 -0.44 29.58 61.82
N CYS A 817 -1.42 30.22 61.17
CA CYS A 817 -1.91 31.60 61.43
C CYS A 817 -1.25 32.88 60.82
N LEU A 818 -1.99 33.43 59.84
CA LEU A 818 -2.67 34.76 59.81
C LEU A 818 -1.93 36.11 59.56
N SER A 819 -2.57 36.88 58.66
CA SER A 819 -2.73 38.36 58.57
C SER A 819 -1.51 39.19 58.08
N SER A 820 -1.62 40.28 57.31
CA SER A 820 -2.70 41.07 56.66
C SER A 820 -2.06 42.27 55.89
N CYS A 821 -2.83 42.91 54.98
CA CYS A 821 -2.69 44.30 54.46
C CYS A 821 -1.52 44.59 53.47
N ASP A 822 -1.61 45.47 52.46
CA ASP A 822 -2.68 46.19 51.77
C ASP A 822 -2.08 46.92 50.54
N THR A 823 -2.93 47.32 49.60
CA THR A 823 -2.79 48.44 48.61
C THR A 823 -1.81 48.36 47.41
N SER A 824 -2.40 48.47 46.20
CA SER A 824 -1.78 48.88 44.92
C SER A 824 -1.69 50.43 44.82
N PRO A 825 -1.48 51.08 43.65
CA PRO A 825 -0.77 50.75 42.39
C PRO A 825 0.23 51.88 41.99
N VAL A 826 0.88 51.82 40.80
CA VAL A 826 1.11 52.95 39.85
C VAL A 826 2.12 52.54 38.75
N ALA A 827 1.93 53.18 37.60
CA ALA A 827 2.44 52.88 36.28
C ALA A 827 3.76 53.58 35.91
N VAL A 828 4.33 53.17 34.76
CA VAL A 828 5.13 53.95 33.78
C VAL A 828 6.44 54.60 34.27
N GLY A 829 7.55 54.26 33.62
CA GLY A 829 8.77 55.06 33.70
C GLY A 829 9.97 54.44 32.97
N ALA A 830 10.50 55.16 32.00
CA ALA A 830 11.57 54.80 31.08
C ALA A 830 12.98 55.14 31.61
N LEU A 831 13.99 54.84 30.76
CA LEU A 831 15.28 55.53 30.56
C LEU A 831 16.58 55.02 31.23
N THR A 832 17.49 54.54 30.35
CA THR A 832 18.93 54.89 30.14
C THR A 832 19.98 54.84 31.26
N ALA A 833 21.11 54.18 30.96
CA ALA A 833 22.53 54.62 31.05
C ALA A 833 23.41 53.48 30.46
N VAL A 834 24.34 53.56 29.49
CA VAL A 834 25.40 54.51 29.04
C VAL A 834 26.76 54.34 29.76
N ALA A 835 27.79 54.15 28.91
CA ALA A 835 29.26 54.33 29.06
C ALA A 835 30.05 53.19 29.77
N GLU A 836 31.26 52.80 29.35
CA GLU A 836 32.39 53.59 28.80
C GLU A 836 33.22 52.89 27.68
N GLU A 837 33.86 53.75 26.87
CA GLU A 837 34.93 53.56 25.85
C GLU A 837 36.34 53.67 26.52
N PRO A 838 37.54 53.58 25.87
CA PRO A 838 37.98 54.54 24.81
C PRO A 838 39.07 54.12 23.77
N ALA A 839 39.25 55.04 22.80
CA ALA A 839 40.50 55.53 22.14
C ALA A 839 41.12 54.76 20.94
N GLU A 840 41.74 55.37 19.92
CA GLU A 840 41.75 56.69 19.24
C GLU A 840 42.84 56.59 18.12
N ALA A 841 42.65 57.20 16.94
CA ALA A 841 43.68 57.92 16.13
C ALA A 841 43.19 58.27 14.71
N VAL A 842 43.55 59.47 14.26
CA VAL A 842 43.00 60.31 13.17
C VAL A 842 44.14 60.79 12.25
N GLU A 843 43.85 61.08 10.96
CA GLU A 843 44.31 62.24 10.13
C GLU A 843 43.70 62.12 8.69
N ALA A 844 42.79 63.01 8.23
CA ALA A 844 42.94 64.29 7.50
C ALA A 844 43.61 64.15 6.08
N SER A 845 43.21 64.75 4.94
CA SER A 845 42.51 66.02 4.62
C SER A 845 42.11 66.14 3.11
N ASP A 846 40.96 66.78 2.84
CA ASP A 846 40.63 67.83 1.84
C ASP A 846 40.96 67.86 0.31
N GLN A 847 39.88 68.24 -0.44
CA GLN A 847 39.75 69.24 -1.54
C GLN A 847 39.81 68.86 -3.06
N LYS A 848 38.64 69.09 -3.72
CA LYS A 848 38.34 70.05 -4.83
C LYS A 848 37.77 69.49 -6.16
N ALA A 849 36.84 70.30 -6.68
CA ALA A 849 35.86 70.14 -7.77
C ALA A 849 36.39 70.09 -9.22
N GLU A 850 35.60 69.54 -10.15
CA GLU A 850 35.18 70.23 -11.39
C GLU A 850 34.01 69.53 -12.12
N ALA A 851 33.31 70.28 -12.97
CA ALA A 851 31.97 70.06 -13.50
C ALA A 851 31.92 69.65 -14.98
N THR A 852 30.85 68.97 -15.43
CA THR A 852 30.28 69.07 -16.81
C THR A 852 28.89 68.41 -16.82
N GLN A 853 27.79 69.16 -16.81
CA GLN A 853 27.01 69.73 -17.93
C GLN A 853 26.22 68.71 -18.80
N GLU A 854 24.90 68.86 -18.67
CA GLU A 854 23.75 68.36 -19.44
C GLU A 854 23.82 68.74 -20.94
N PRO A 855 22.97 68.17 -21.85
CA PRO A 855 21.61 68.68 -21.95
C PRO A 855 20.50 67.67 -22.32
N ALA A 856 19.28 68.14 -22.01
CA ALA A 856 17.96 67.59 -22.26
C ALA A 856 17.45 67.75 -23.71
N ALA A 857 16.41 66.96 -24.05
CA ALA A 857 15.27 67.21 -24.96
C ALA A 857 14.65 65.85 -25.34
N ASP A 858 13.35 65.63 -25.56
CA ASP A 858 12.11 66.35 -25.32
C ASP A 858 10.97 65.33 -25.58
N VAL A 859 9.77 65.67 -25.15
CA VAL A 859 8.51 64.93 -25.10
C VAL A 859 7.84 64.75 -26.48
N THR A 860 7.09 63.66 -26.68
CA THR A 860 5.77 63.55 -27.39
C THR A 860 5.37 62.06 -27.46
N GLU A 861 4.33 61.61 -26.77
CA GLU A 861 2.90 61.62 -27.13
C GLU A 861 2.59 60.86 -28.44
N ALA A 862 1.98 59.67 -28.34
CA ALA A 862 0.96 59.16 -29.27
C ALA A 862 0.31 57.87 -28.75
N ALA A 863 -1.01 57.91 -28.65
CA ALA A 863 -1.91 56.80 -28.39
C ALA A 863 -2.30 56.07 -29.70
N GLU A 864 -3.02 54.95 -29.51
CA GLU A 864 -3.97 54.30 -30.43
C GLU A 864 -3.53 53.21 -31.43
N SER A 865 -4.06 52.01 -31.12
CA SER A 865 -4.76 51.07 -32.02
C SER A 865 -3.95 50.21 -33.00
N LYS A 866 -4.09 48.89 -32.89
CA LYS A 866 -5.05 48.12 -33.71
C LYS A 866 -5.01 46.62 -33.40
N ALA A 867 -6.22 46.07 -33.37
CA ALA A 867 -6.53 44.66 -33.39
C ALA A 867 -6.33 44.02 -34.78
N ALA A 868 -6.37 42.69 -34.76
CA ALA A 868 -6.68 41.74 -35.84
C ALA A 868 -5.52 41.30 -36.77
N ALA A 869 -5.00 40.11 -36.48
CA ALA A 869 -4.98 38.95 -37.39
C ALA A 869 -5.09 37.66 -36.55
#